data_AF-A0A4U6U0M8-F1
#
_entry.id   AF-A0A4U6U0M8-F1
#
_cell.length_a   1.000
_cell.length_b   1.000
_cell.length_c   1.000
_cell.angle_alpha   90.00
_cell.angle_beta   90.00
_cell.angle_gamma   90.00
#
_symmetry.space_group_name_H-M   'P 1'
#
loop_
_entity.id
_entity.type
_entity.pdbx_description
1 polymer ?
#
loop_
_entity_poly.entity_id
_entity_poly.type
_entity_poly.pdbx_seq_one_letter_code
_entity_poly.pdbx_strand_id
1 'polypeptide(L)'
;MSFSSLEQWWEEWQLRILVLASLGTQLYLAYFAPTRKLSHLPSFYRFLVCLAYLGGDALAIYALAALFNRQKKRECYSYFSVGGSKDLEVLWAPILLMHLGGQIGISAYDIEDNEQWKRHLATAVSQVTVTIYVFCHSWSPLADKRLLVAAILLFIVGVFRCLEKPLALRRSSFNTIVTSFHPAPRTVSTNREVELEQYIQEAKGYVDCNQDHPTLDKDGERTHSNQLNIPDKLFVDFAYIYTERLAKLKAFWLLDDENFFKALRIGISRTFNLIFTKLWQFGDENRDPPYFDNRLSYFLWLTTLTLPIISITLFHISHKQAYRGTDIKITFLLLYITYCLEIISMGTLCFYNWRVLPGKVGQSSIIVPEGKRRHITNCLSSKGLLGQFCVENTYSSKEITFLVCNYVKDGWRNYIRDVDSYWKFTDTRGHKTLDSLERNGCVVGGNLRESIEKPLDESIILWHIATDFCFYHKGTPPDSECARLCRQISNYMMHLLHDNPEMLMPGSRRDLFTDASEELKAILQADNVLLLVENRLTQVFIDKVQSKSGLFNEAWVIAQDLMKISDDGKKMWEAIRGVWIEMLCFSAGRCRGYLHAKNLGHGGEYLTFVSLVMSHGGLETFAERQQRVHLQLLPEERKKRAVQHQLPTEERVILKEAATNQEAGASSEVEIVLKS
;
A
#
# COMPACT_ATOMS: atom_id res chain seq x y z
N MET A 1 34.56 20.76 -34.86
CA MET A 1 35.11 21.05 -33.52
C MET A 1 36.29 20.11 -33.29
N SER A 2 37.48 20.63 -33.00
CA SER A 2 38.61 19.79 -32.57
C SER A 2 38.31 19.20 -31.19
N PHE A 3 38.91 18.05 -30.84
CA PHE A 3 38.72 17.41 -29.52
C PHE A 3 39.06 18.39 -28.37
N SER A 4 40.09 19.22 -28.55
CA SER A 4 40.47 20.29 -27.62
C SER A 4 39.39 21.36 -27.42
N SER A 5 38.66 21.73 -28.48
CA SER A 5 37.56 22.71 -28.37
C SER A 5 36.35 22.14 -27.63
N LEU A 6 36.11 20.82 -27.73
CA LEU A 6 35.06 20.12 -27.01
C LEU A 6 35.39 19.97 -25.52
N GLU A 7 36.63 19.64 -25.18
CA GLU A 7 37.09 19.56 -23.79
C GLU A 7 37.00 20.90 -23.07
N GLN A 8 37.44 21.98 -23.73
CA GLN A 8 37.39 23.33 -23.17
C GLN A 8 35.95 23.81 -22.98
N TRP A 9 35.07 23.51 -23.93
CA TRP A 9 33.64 23.79 -23.82
C TRP A 9 33.00 22.99 -22.67
N TRP A 10 33.34 21.71 -22.53
CA TRP A 10 32.83 20.86 -21.46
C TRP A 10 33.26 21.34 -20.09
N GLU A 11 34.55 21.66 -19.88
CA GLU A 11 35.08 22.21 -18.62
C GLU A 11 34.39 23.54 -18.23
N GLU A 12 33.95 24.31 -19.23
CA GLU A 12 33.20 25.54 -19.02
C GLU A 12 31.74 25.27 -18.64
N TRP A 13 31.05 24.39 -19.36
CA TRP A 13 29.59 24.22 -19.24
C TRP A 13 29.13 23.11 -18.29
N GLN A 14 29.99 22.13 -17.96
CA GLN A 14 29.62 20.96 -17.17
C GLN A 14 28.88 21.32 -15.88
N LEU A 15 29.41 22.25 -15.07
CA LEU A 15 28.77 22.66 -13.81
C LEU A 15 27.39 23.28 -14.06
N ARG A 16 27.27 24.15 -15.07
CA ARG A 16 26.00 24.84 -15.41
C ARG A 16 24.94 23.83 -15.86
N ILE A 17 25.34 22.85 -16.67
CA ILE A 17 24.47 21.76 -17.13
C ILE A 17 23.99 20.93 -15.94
N LEU A 18 24.91 20.52 -15.04
CA LEU A 18 24.56 19.70 -13.87
C LEU A 18 23.60 20.42 -12.91
N VAL A 19 23.84 21.72 -12.67
CA VAL A 19 22.99 22.54 -11.79
C VAL A 19 21.59 22.73 -12.39
N LEU A 20 21.49 23.00 -13.69
CA LEU A 20 20.20 23.12 -14.39
C LEU A 20 19.48 21.78 -14.50
N ALA A 21 20.21 20.68 -14.73
CA ALA A 21 19.64 19.33 -14.73
C ALA A 21 19.07 18.97 -13.35
N SER A 22 19.82 19.26 -12.28
CA SER A 22 19.36 19.08 -10.90
C SER A 22 18.05 19.85 -10.65
N LEU A 23 17.99 21.13 -11.04
CA LEU A 23 16.77 21.94 -10.93
C LEU A 23 15.58 21.35 -11.73
N GLY A 24 15.84 20.91 -12.96
CA GLY A 24 14.84 20.27 -13.82
C GLY A 24 14.29 18.97 -13.22
N THR A 25 15.14 18.14 -12.63
CA THR A 25 14.74 16.92 -11.93
C THR A 25 13.87 17.24 -10.71
N GLN A 26 14.22 18.26 -9.92
CA GLN A 26 13.41 18.69 -8.79
C GLN A 26 12.03 19.21 -9.21
N LEU A 27 11.96 19.99 -10.30
CA LEU A 27 10.70 20.40 -10.92
C LEU A 27 9.83 19.23 -11.36
N TYR A 28 10.43 18.26 -12.03
CA TYR A 28 9.73 17.06 -12.47
C TYR A 28 9.14 16.29 -11.28
N LEU A 29 9.96 16.06 -10.24
CA LEU A 29 9.50 15.37 -9.03
C LEU A 29 8.41 16.14 -8.29
N ALA A 30 8.49 17.47 -8.20
CA ALA A 30 7.47 18.27 -7.51
C ALA A 30 6.07 18.10 -8.12
N TYR A 31 6.00 17.98 -9.45
CA TYR A 31 4.74 17.84 -10.17
C TYR A 31 4.26 16.37 -10.26
N PHE A 32 5.15 15.43 -10.59
CA PHE A 32 4.78 14.04 -10.88
C PHE A 32 4.91 13.08 -9.70
N ALA A 33 5.69 13.39 -8.65
CA ALA A 33 5.80 12.46 -7.52
C ALA A 33 4.49 12.28 -6.72
N PRO A 34 3.66 13.32 -6.49
CA PRO A 34 2.36 13.16 -5.83
C PRO A 34 1.35 12.33 -6.64
N THR A 35 1.49 12.30 -7.96
CA THR A 35 0.58 11.55 -8.84
C THR A 35 0.81 10.05 -8.75
N ARG A 36 1.88 9.55 -8.12
CA ARG A 36 2.11 8.12 -7.84
C ARG A 36 0.98 7.44 -7.05
N LYS A 37 0.25 8.21 -6.23
CA LYS A 37 -0.99 7.74 -5.57
C LYS A 37 -2.07 7.32 -6.55
N LEU A 38 -1.98 7.73 -7.81
CA LEU A 38 -2.99 7.40 -8.82
C LEU A 38 -2.62 6.07 -9.47
N SER A 39 -3.48 5.08 -9.28
CA SER A 39 -3.35 3.73 -9.85
C SER A 39 -3.38 3.67 -11.40
N HIS A 40 -3.69 4.77 -12.09
CA HIS A 40 -3.82 4.82 -13.55
C HIS A 40 -2.59 5.39 -14.29
N LEU A 41 -1.49 5.67 -13.59
CA LEU A 41 -0.29 6.17 -14.27
C LEU A 41 0.30 5.06 -15.15
N PRO A 42 0.52 5.33 -16.46
CA PRO A 42 1.20 4.37 -17.32
C PRO A 42 2.59 4.05 -16.77
N SER A 43 3.03 2.81 -16.92
CA SER A 43 4.29 2.31 -16.36
C SER A 43 5.51 3.11 -16.81
N PHE A 44 5.47 3.67 -18.02
CA PHE A 44 6.50 4.61 -18.51
C PHE A 44 6.65 5.85 -17.62
N TYR A 45 5.55 6.46 -17.17
CA TYR A 45 5.60 7.60 -16.25
C TYR A 45 6.15 7.19 -14.88
N ARG A 46 5.79 6.01 -14.37
CA ARG A 46 6.34 5.48 -13.11
C ARG A 46 7.85 5.28 -13.20
N PHE A 47 8.33 4.77 -14.35
CA PHE A 47 9.75 4.62 -14.63
C PHE A 47 10.47 5.97 -14.67
N LEU A 48 9.89 6.99 -15.33
CA LEU A 48 10.46 8.33 -15.34
C LEU A 48 10.53 8.96 -13.94
N VAL A 49 9.50 8.77 -13.10
CA VAL A 49 9.53 9.24 -11.70
C VAL A 49 10.60 8.50 -10.89
N CYS A 50 10.75 7.18 -11.09
CA CYS A 50 11.82 6.39 -10.47
C CYS A 50 13.21 6.92 -10.87
N LEU A 51 13.42 7.12 -12.18
CA LEU A 51 14.68 7.65 -12.71
C LEU A 51 14.98 9.05 -12.16
N ALA A 52 13.96 9.91 -12.09
CA ALA A 52 14.10 11.25 -11.53
C ALA A 52 14.43 11.20 -10.03
N TYR A 53 13.83 10.28 -9.27
CA TYR A 53 14.11 10.10 -7.85
C TYR A 53 15.55 9.64 -7.61
N LEU A 54 16.01 8.62 -8.34
CA LEU A 54 17.39 8.12 -8.28
C LEU A 54 18.40 9.18 -8.77
N GLY A 55 18.06 9.90 -9.84
CA GLY A 55 18.89 10.93 -10.44
C GLY A 55 18.97 12.22 -9.62
N GLY A 56 17.97 12.52 -8.79
CA GLY A 56 17.89 13.76 -8.01
C GLY A 56 19.08 13.98 -7.09
N ASP A 57 19.38 12.99 -6.25
CA ASP A 57 20.52 13.05 -5.32
C ASP A 57 21.85 12.99 -6.09
N ALA A 58 21.94 12.11 -7.09
CA ALA A 58 23.14 11.94 -7.89
C ALA A 58 23.55 13.24 -8.59
N LEU A 59 22.62 13.92 -9.28
CA LEU A 59 22.88 15.17 -9.97
C LEU A 59 23.34 16.28 -9.03
N ALA A 60 22.73 16.38 -7.83
CA ALA A 60 23.14 17.36 -6.83
C ALA A 60 24.56 17.09 -6.31
N ILE A 61 24.88 15.83 -6.00
CA ILE A 61 26.21 15.42 -5.52
C ILE A 61 27.27 15.63 -6.61
N TYR A 62 26.99 15.24 -7.85
CA TYR A 62 27.92 15.45 -8.96
C TYR A 62 28.14 16.94 -9.25
N ALA A 63 27.11 17.77 -9.15
CA ALA A 63 27.25 19.22 -9.27
C ALA A 63 28.13 19.81 -8.16
N LEU A 64 27.94 19.39 -6.91
CA LEU A 64 28.79 19.81 -5.78
C LEU A 64 30.24 19.35 -5.95
N ALA A 65 30.46 18.10 -6.39
CA ALA A 65 31.79 17.58 -6.68
C ALA A 65 32.47 18.32 -7.84
N ALA A 66 31.74 18.63 -8.91
CA ALA A 66 32.24 19.42 -10.03
C ALA A 66 32.62 20.84 -9.59
N LEU A 67 31.80 21.46 -8.72
CA LEU A 67 32.12 22.76 -8.13
C LEU A 67 33.40 22.68 -7.29
N PHE A 68 33.50 21.71 -6.37
CA PHE A 68 34.68 21.50 -5.52
C PHE A 68 35.96 21.32 -6.35
N ASN A 69 35.93 20.46 -7.38
CA ASN A 69 37.07 20.22 -8.25
C ASN A 69 37.48 21.47 -9.04
N ARG A 70 36.52 22.25 -9.53
CA ARG A 70 36.80 23.52 -10.22
C ARG A 70 37.46 24.54 -9.30
N GLN A 71 37.04 24.62 -8.04
CA GLN A 71 37.67 25.51 -7.06
C GLN A 71 39.10 25.06 -6.75
N LYS A 72 39.31 23.76 -6.47
CA LYS A 72 40.65 23.20 -6.21
C LYS A 72 41.62 23.40 -7.39
N LYS A 73 41.15 23.16 -8.62
CA LYS A 73 41.95 23.38 -9.85
C LYS A 73 42.37 24.84 -9.95
N ARG A 74 41.44 25.78 -9.70
CA ARG A 74 41.71 27.22 -9.76
C ARG A 74 42.61 27.73 -8.64
N GLU A 75 42.55 27.18 -7.43
CA GLU A 75 43.51 27.49 -6.34
C GLU A 75 44.95 27.21 -6.80
N CYS A 76 45.18 26.06 -7.45
CA CYS A 76 46.49 25.67 -7.98
C CYS A 76 47.01 26.66 -9.04
N TYR A 77 46.13 27.20 -9.89
CA TYR A 77 46.49 28.18 -10.94
C TYR A 77 46.41 29.65 -10.50
N SER A 78 45.90 29.94 -9.29
CA SER A 78 45.66 31.31 -8.80
C SER A 78 46.92 32.09 -8.45
N TYR A 79 48.08 31.44 -8.43
CA TYR A 79 49.37 32.10 -8.31
C TYR A 79 49.69 33.03 -9.51
N PHE A 80 48.94 32.91 -10.63
CA PHE A 80 49.23 33.62 -11.88
C PHE A 80 48.08 34.46 -12.49
N SER A 81 46.88 34.58 -11.90
CA SER A 81 45.80 35.41 -12.51
C SER A 81 44.81 36.07 -11.54
N VAL A 82 44.42 37.31 -11.88
CA VAL A 82 43.51 38.17 -11.13
C VAL A 82 42.05 37.94 -11.54
N GLY A 83 41.25 37.45 -10.58
CA GLY A 83 39.95 37.98 -10.18
C GLY A 83 38.81 38.15 -11.20
N GLY A 84 37.82 37.26 -11.14
CA GLY A 84 36.44 37.52 -11.59
C GLY A 84 35.67 36.22 -11.82
N SER A 85 34.48 36.07 -11.22
CA SER A 85 33.53 34.94 -11.38
C SER A 85 33.61 33.76 -10.39
N LYS A 86 34.22 33.91 -9.20
CA LYS A 86 34.27 32.83 -8.18
C LYS A 86 33.02 32.77 -7.30
N ASP A 87 32.58 33.92 -6.79
CA ASP A 87 31.63 34.00 -5.68
C ASP A 87 30.19 33.61 -6.09
N LEU A 88 29.83 33.81 -7.36
CA LEU A 88 28.51 33.46 -7.88
C LEU A 88 28.33 31.96 -8.09
N GLU A 89 29.38 31.24 -8.48
CA GLU A 89 29.35 29.77 -8.60
C GLU A 89 29.27 29.12 -7.19
N VAL A 90 29.86 29.76 -6.18
CA VAL A 90 29.79 29.31 -4.78
C VAL A 90 28.38 29.41 -4.20
N LEU A 91 27.59 30.40 -4.61
CA LEU A 91 26.16 30.52 -4.25
C LEU A 91 25.31 29.34 -4.71
N TRP A 92 25.76 28.56 -5.69
CA TRP A 92 25.03 27.38 -6.14
C TRP A 92 25.15 26.22 -5.15
N ALA A 93 26.20 26.16 -4.32
CA ALA A 93 26.41 25.04 -3.40
C ALA A 93 25.29 24.92 -2.34
N PRO A 94 24.87 26.00 -1.65
CA PRO A 94 23.69 25.97 -0.78
C PRO A 94 22.40 25.51 -1.48
N ILE A 95 22.18 25.94 -2.73
CA ILE A 95 20.99 25.57 -3.50
C ILE A 95 21.03 24.08 -3.86
N LEU A 96 22.20 23.56 -4.21
CA LEU A 96 22.40 22.13 -4.45
C LEU A 96 22.17 21.29 -3.18
N LEU A 97 22.52 21.81 -1.99
CA LEU A 97 22.13 21.18 -0.71
C LEU A 97 20.61 21.15 -0.53
N MET A 98 19.90 22.22 -0.91
CA MET A 98 18.43 22.21 -0.92
C MET A 98 17.88 21.14 -1.87
N HIS A 99 18.46 20.99 -3.07
CA HIS A 99 18.06 19.96 -4.03
C HIS A 99 18.32 18.54 -3.50
N LEU A 100 19.42 18.31 -2.78
CA LEU A 100 19.71 17.03 -2.12
C LEU A 100 18.68 16.68 -1.04
N GLY A 101 18.07 17.70 -0.42
CA GLY A 101 16.91 17.54 0.44
C GLY A 101 15.71 16.93 -0.29
N GLY A 102 15.55 17.17 -1.59
CA GLY A 102 14.45 16.63 -2.42
C GLY A 102 13.07 17.23 -2.10
N GLN A 103 12.04 16.80 -2.82
CA GLN A 103 10.68 17.36 -2.75
C GLN A 103 9.83 16.79 -1.60
N ILE A 104 8.80 17.51 -1.14
CA ILE A 104 7.95 17.08 -0.01
C ILE A 104 7.10 15.85 -0.36
N GLY A 105 6.68 15.75 -1.62
CA GLY A 105 5.77 14.70 -2.12
C GLY A 105 6.42 13.32 -2.26
N ILE A 106 7.72 13.21 -2.00
CA ILE A 106 8.47 11.96 -2.06
C ILE A 106 9.62 11.98 -1.05
N SER A 107 9.48 11.20 0.03
CA SER A 107 10.61 10.83 0.89
C SER A 107 11.31 9.60 0.32
N ALA A 108 10.53 8.58 0.01
CA ALA A 108 10.94 7.28 -0.50
C ALA A 108 10.16 6.89 -1.77
N TYR A 109 10.81 6.18 -2.69
CA TYR A 109 10.13 5.60 -3.84
C TYR A 109 9.51 4.25 -3.46
N ASP A 110 10.31 3.37 -2.86
CA ASP A 110 9.88 2.07 -2.33
C ASP A 110 10.01 2.02 -0.80
N ILE A 111 9.30 1.11 -0.14
CA ILE A 111 9.28 1.08 1.33
C ILE A 111 10.66 0.75 1.92
N GLU A 112 11.47 -0.03 1.20
CA GLU A 112 12.82 -0.41 1.59
C GLU A 112 13.80 0.78 1.64
N ASP A 113 13.52 1.87 0.91
CA ASP A 113 14.34 3.10 0.95
C ASP A 113 14.30 3.75 2.34
N ASN A 114 13.19 3.60 3.07
CA ASN A 114 13.05 4.16 4.42
C ASN A 114 14.09 3.57 5.39
N GLU A 115 14.50 2.31 5.21
CA GLU A 115 15.51 1.66 6.04
C GLU A 115 16.94 2.17 5.75
N GLN A 116 17.15 2.81 4.60
CA GLN A 116 18.46 3.35 4.19
C GLN A 116 18.74 4.75 4.75
N TRP A 117 17.94 5.26 5.68
CA TRP A 117 18.06 6.63 6.22
C TRP A 117 19.46 6.96 6.76
N LYS A 118 20.18 5.98 7.34
CA LYS A 118 21.55 6.16 7.85
C LYS A 118 22.54 6.51 6.72
N ARG A 119 22.37 5.90 5.54
CA ARG A 119 23.18 6.19 4.35
C ARG A 119 22.92 7.60 3.85
N HIS A 120 21.65 8.00 3.77
CA HIS A 120 21.28 9.37 3.39
C HIS A 120 21.80 10.41 4.39
N LEU A 121 21.80 10.09 5.69
CA LEU A 121 22.38 10.97 6.71
C LEU A 121 23.88 11.15 6.53
N ALA A 122 24.63 10.06 6.31
CA ALA A 122 26.07 10.12 6.06
C ALA A 122 26.39 10.95 4.80
N THR A 123 25.61 10.76 3.72
CA THR A 123 25.72 11.58 2.50
C THR A 123 25.46 13.05 2.79
N ALA A 124 24.40 13.38 3.52
CA ALA A 124 24.07 14.76 3.88
C ALA A 124 25.21 15.43 4.65
N VAL A 125 25.75 14.77 5.68
CA VAL A 125 26.88 15.28 6.47
C VAL A 125 28.13 15.50 5.61
N SER A 126 28.43 14.55 4.71
CA SER A 126 29.54 14.67 3.75
C SER A 126 29.37 15.88 2.83
N GLN A 127 28.18 16.07 2.24
CA GLN A 127 27.93 17.18 1.31
C GLN A 127 27.87 18.54 2.00
N VAL A 128 27.36 18.61 3.24
CA VAL A 128 27.46 19.82 4.08
C VAL A 128 28.93 20.17 4.32
N THR A 129 29.78 19.19 4.63
CA THR A 129 31.22 19.40 4.84
C THR A 129 31.90 19.92 3.56
N VAL A 130 31.61 19.33 2.40
CA VAL A 130 32.10 19.81 1.10
C VAL A 130 31.66 21.25 0.85
N THR A 131 30.41 21.58 1.16
CA THR A 131 29.87 22.93 0.96
C THR A 131 30.52 23.95 1.90
N ILE A 132 30.78 23.60 3.16
CA ILE A 132 31.53 24.44 4.10
C ILE A 132 32.94 24.70 3.56
N TYR A 133 33.63 23.66 3.07
CA TYR A 133 34.96 23.82 2.49
C TYR A 133 34.94 24.81 1.32
N VAL A 134 34.04 24.59 0.34
CA VAL A 134 33.91 25.47 -0.83
C VAL A 134 33.60 26.90 -0.39
N PHE A 135 32.73 27.08 0.60
CA PHE A 135 32.37 28.40 1.10
C PHE A 135 33.55 29.12 1.78
N CYS A 136 34.26 28.44 2.68
CA CYS A 136 35.36 29.03 3.45
C CYS A 136 36.59 29.34 2.60
N HIS A 137 36.92 28.49 1.62
CA HIS A 137 38.14 28.65 0.80
C HIS A 137 37.93 29.49 -0.46
N SER A 138 36.75 29.41 -1.09
CA SER A 138 36.55 30.02 -2.40
C SER A 138 35.96 31.44 -2.36
N TRP A 139 35.46 31.89 -1.22
CA TRP A 139 34.85 33.21 -1.07
C TRP A 139 35.90 34.32 -1.02
N SER A 140 35.79 35.31 -1.92
CA SER A 140 36.73 36.42 -1.95
C SER A 140 36.50 37.42 -0.81
N PRO A 141 37.56 37.88 -0.10
CA PRO A 141 37.45 38.97 0.89
C PRO A 141 36.95 40.29 0.29
N LEU A 142 37.07 40.45 -1.03
CA LEU A 142 36.65 41.62 -1.80
C LEU A 142 35.20 41.51 -2.33
N ALA A 143 34.53 40.39 -2.09
CA ALA A 143 33.16 40.18 -2.55
C ALA A 143 32.16 41.08 -1.81
N ASP A 144 31.04 41.38 -2.48
CA ASP A 144 29.96 42.18 -1.91
C ASP A 144 29.43 41.54 -0.61
N LYS A 145 29.46 42.30 0.50
CA LYS A 145 28.97 41.85 1.80
C LYS A 145 27.49 41.41 1.74
N ARG A 146 26.69 42.02 0.87
CA ARG A 146 25.28 41.64 0.66
C ARG A 146 25.16 40.23 0.07
N LEU A 147 26.05 39.90 -0.86
CA LEU A 147 26.13 38.58 -1.48
C LEU A 147 26.56 37.51 -0.47
N LEU A 148 27.49 37.87 0.43
CA LEU A 148 27.93 36.99 1.51
C LEU A 148 26.79 36.69 2.48
N VAL A 149 26.04 37.72 2.90
CA VAL A 149 24.87 37.52 3.78
C VAL A 149 23.82 36.65 3.09
N ALA A 150 23.51 36.90 1.82
CA ALA A 150 22.60 36.04 1.06
C ALA A 150 23.08 34.59 0.99
N ALA A 151 24.38 34.37 0.80
CA ALA A 151 24.96 33.03 0.74
C ALA A 151 24.88 32.29 2.10
N ILE A 152 25.13 32.98 3.21
CA ILE A 152 25.01 32.42 4.57
C ILE A 152 23.56 32.03 4.85
N LEU A 153 22.60 32.90 4.50
CA LEU A 153 21.17 32.61 4.69
C LEU A 153 20.74 31.38 3.88
N LEU A 154 21.14 31.30 2.60
CA LEU A 154 20.88 30.13 1.76
C LEU A 154 21.59 28.87 2.29
N PHE A 155 22.80 29.00 2.85
CA PHE A 155 23.53 27.87 3.42
C PHE A 155 22.79 27.29 4.63
N ILE A 156 22.31 28.13 5.55
CA ILE A 156 21.50 27.70 6.69
C ILE A 156 20.26 26.94 6.21
N VAL A 157 19.53 27.49 5.22
CA VAL A 157 18.37 26.83 4.62
C VAL A 157 18.74 25.51 3.95
N GLY A 158 19.85 25.48 3.20
CA GLY A 158 20.35 24.30 2.50
C GLY A 158 20.72 23.16 3.44
N VAL A 159 21.39 23.45 4.56
CA VAL A 159 21.71 22.45 5.60
C VAL A 159 20.44 21.85 6.17
N PHE A 160 19.47 22.68 6.55
CA PHE A 160 18.20 22.20 7.11
C PHE A 160 17.42 21.32 6.14
N ARG A 161 17.34 21.73 4.87
CA ARG A 161 16.67 20.94 3.82
C ARG A 161 17.36 19.62 3.53
N CYS A 162 18.69 19.63 3.49
CA CYS A 162 19.46 18.41 3.28
C CYS A 162 19.26 17.39 4.41
N LEU A 163 19.09 17.84 5.66
CA LEU A 163 18.85 16.97 6.82
C LEU A 163 17.39 16.51 6.95
N GLU A 164 16.44 17.23 6.35
CA GLU A 164 15.02 16.87 6.41
C GLU A 164 14.72 15.51 5.76
N LYS A 165 15.39 15.17 4.65
CA LYS A 165 15.22 13.88 3.95
C LYS A 165 15.55 12.67 4.83
N PRO A 166 16.77 12.53 5.41
CA PRO A 166 17.08 11.39 6.28
C PRO A 166 16.21 11.35 7.54
N LEU A 167 15.79 12.49 8.09
CA LEU A 167 14.85 12.53 9.20
C LEU A 167 13.46 12.01 8.79
N ALA A 168 12.96 12.39 7.62
CA ALA A 168 11.71 11.86 7.08
C ALA A 168 11.79 10.34 6.85
N LEU A 169 12.86 9.85 6.21
CA LEU A 169 13.08 8.42 6.00
C LEU A 169 13.13 7.65 7.33
N ARG A 170 13.83 8.17 8.34
CA ARG A 170 13.88 7.56 9.68
C ARG A 170 12.50 7.48 10.30
N ARG A 171 11.71 8.56 10.28
CA ARG A 171 10.34 8.58 10.81
C ARG A 171 9.42 7.59 10.11
N SER A 172 9.63 7.35 8.82
CA SER A 172 8.85 6.41 8.02
C SER A 172 9.45 5.00 7.96
N SER A 173 10.58 4.74 8.62
CA SER A 173 11.16 3.39 8.74
C SER A 173 10.22 2.49 9.53
N PHE A 174 10.16 1.21 9.14
CA PHE A 174 9.24 0.23 9.70
C PHE A 174 9.44 0.11 11.22
N ASN A 175 10.70 0.02 11.66
CA ASN A 175 11.03 -0.05 13.09
C ASN A 175 10.55 1.18 13.87
N THR A 176 10.73 2.39 13.31
CA THR A 176 10.33 3.62 14.01
C THR A 176 8.80 3.73 14.09
N ILE A 177 8.09 3.41 13.00
CA ILE A 177 6.62 3.36 12.98
C ILE A 177 6.12 2.33 14.02
N VAL A 178 6.71 1.13 14.07
CA VAL A 178 6.30 0.10 15.04
C VAL A 178 6.51 0.58 16.48
N THR A 179 7.63 1.24 16.77
CA THR A 179 7.93 1.74 18.12
C THR A 179 7.12 2.96 18.53
N SER A 180 6.50 3.68 17.61
CA SER A 180 5.67 4.86 17.93
C SER A 180 4.25 4.50 18.33
N PHE A 181 3.78 3.29 18.00
CA PHE A 181 2.49 2.81 18.46
C PHE A 181 2.46 2.70 19.98
N HIS A 182 1.30 3.03 20.57
CA HIS A 182 1.07 2.78 21.97
C HIS A 182 1.30 1.30 22.28
N PRO A 183 2.04 0.96 23.35
CA PRO A 183 2.30 -0.42 23.69
C PRO A 183 0.97 -1.16 23.84
N ALA A 184 0.80 -2.25 23.10
CA ALA A 184 -0.27 -3.18 23.42
C ALA A 184 -0.09 -3.60 24.89
N PRO A 185 -1.14 -3.55 25.73
CA PRO A 185 -1.08 -4.12 27.05
C PRO A 185 -0.55 -5.55 26.90
N ARG A 186 0.49 -5.91 27.67
CA ARG A 186 0.88 -7.32 27.74
C ARG A 186 -0.37 -8.08 28.13
N THR A 187 -0.75 -9.10 27.36
CA THR A 187 -1.80 -10.02 27.77
C THR A 187 -1.35 -10.65 29.09
N VAL A 188 -1.84 -10.12 30.21
CA VAL A 188 -1.60 -10.68 31.54
C VAL A 188 -2.32 -12.04 31.67
N SER A 189 -3.25 -12.32 30.76
CA SER A 189 -4.18 -13.44 30.85
C SER A 189 -3.64 -14.71 30.21
N THR A 190 -3.64 -15.77 31.00
CA THR A 190 -3.61 -17.19 30.59
C THR A 190 -4.86 -17.63 29.81
N ASN A 191 -5.79 -16.71 29.47
CA ASN A 191 -7.16 -17.03 29.04
C ASN A 191 -7.57 -16.39 27.69
N ARG A 192 -6.68 -16.37 26.69
CA ARG A 192 -6.99 -15.77 25.35
C ARG A 192 -8.24 -16.36 24.69
N GLU A 193 -8.50 -17.66 24.87
CA GLU A 193 -9.71 -18.31 24.32
C GLU A 193 -11.01 -17.79 24.97
N VAL A 194 -10.95 -17.33 26.23
CA VAL A 194 -12.08 -16.73 26.95
C VAL A 194 -12.32 -15.30 26.46
N GLU A 195 -11.26 -14.53 26.24
CA GLU A 195 -11.35 -13.17 25.70
C GLU A 195 -11.92 -13.16 24.27
N LEU A 196 -11.51 -14.12 23.43
CA LEU A 196 -12.05 -14.27 22.09
C LEU A 196 -13.53 -14.67 22.11
N GLU A 197 -13.92 -15.62 22.97
CA GLU A 197 -15.33 -16.01 23.14
C GLU A 197 -16.16 -14.80 23.60
N GLN A 198 -15.68 -14.04 24.59
CA GLN A 198 -16.33 -12.82 25.05
C GLN A 198 -16.52 -11.82 23.91
N TYR A 199 -15.48 -11.56 23.13
CA TYR A 199 -15.56 -10.68 21.96
C TYR A 199 -16.63 -11.13 20.97
N ILE A 200 -16.67 -12.42 20.63
CA ILE A 200 -17.64 -12.96 19.68
C ILE A 200 -19.06 -12.82 20.21
N GLN A 201 -19.31 -13.10 21.49
CA GLN A 201 -20.63 -12.94 22.10
C GLN A 201 -21.07 -11.47 22.14
N GLU A 202 -20.18 -10.54 22.48
CA GLU A 202 -20.49 -9.10 22.48
C GLU A 202 -20.73 -8.56 21.06
N ALA A 203 -19.92 -8.97 20.09
CA ALA A 203 -20.09 -8.63 18.68
C ALA A 203 -21.42 -9.16 18.14
N LYS A 204 -21.74 -10.43 18.43
CA LYS A 204 -22.97 -11.07 17.99
C LYS A 204 -24.20 -10.43 18.62
N GLY A 205 -24.18 -10.19 19.93
CA GLY A 205 -25.24 -9.48 20.64
C GLY A 205 -25.49 -8.08 20.07
N TYR A 206 -24.42 -7.34 19.75
CA TYR A 206 -24.55 -6.04 19.11
C TYR A 206 -25.20 -6.12 17.72
N VAL A 207 -24.77 -7.09 16.90
CA VAL A 207 -25.31 -7.31 15.55
C VAL A 207 -26.79 -7.70 15.59
N ASP A 208 -27.17 -8.56 16.53
CA ASP A 208 -28.56 -9.02 16.67
C ASP A 208 -29.49 -7.90 17.18
N CYS A 209 -28.98 -6.98 17.99
CA CYS A 209 -29.74 -5.80 18.43
C CYS A 209 -29.86 -4.70 17.35
N ASN A 210 -28.97 -4.66 16.35
CA ASN A 210 -28.91 -3.60 15.32
C ASN A 210 -29.12 -4.17 13.92
N GLN A 211 -30.17 -4.97 13.71
CA GLN A 211 -30.46 -5.56 12.39
C GLN A 211 -30.89 -4.50 11.37
N ASP A 212 -31.60 -3.47 11.83
CA ASP A 212 -31.98 -2.30 11.04
C ASP A 212 -30.89 -1.23 11.11
N HIS A 213 -30.57 -0.61 9.97
CA HIS A 213 -29.59 0.49 9.92
C HIS A 213 -30.16 1.72 10.62
N PRO A 214 -29.59 2.15 11.76
CA PRO A 214 -30.01 3.40 12.37
C PRO A 214 -29.58 4.56 11.47
N THR A 215 -30.45 5.55 11.30
CA THR A 215 -30.07 6.83 10.70
C THR A 215 -29.14 7.57 11.64
N LEU A 216 -27.84 7.55 11.34
CA LEU A 216 -26.87 8.42 11.98
C LEU A 216 -27.08 9.87 11.53
N ASP A 217 -26.80 10.82 12.43
CA ASP A 217 -26.61 12.20 12.03
C ASP A 217 -25.22 12.38 11.37
N LYS A 218 -25.02 13.54 10.72
CA LYS A 218 -23.76 13.83 10.01
C LYS A 218 -22.53 13.82 10.93
N ASP A 219 -22.71 14.14 12.21
CA ASP A 219 -21.62 14.19 13.19
C ASP A 219 -21.23 12.78 13.66
N GLY A 220 -22.20 11.89 13.86
CA GLY A 220 -22.00 10.47 14.11
C GLY A 220 -21.29 9.79 12.93
N GLU A 221 -21.76 10.02 11.69
CA GLU A 221 -21.10 9.52 10.48
C GLU A 221 -19.63 9.95 10.40
N ARG A 222 -19.35 11.24 10.66
CA ARG A 222 -17.98 11.78 10.64
C ARG A 222 -17.10 11.13 11.71
N THR A 223 -17.65 10.89 12.90
CA THR A 223 -16.92 10.29 14.02
C THR A 223 -16.52 8.85 13.70
N HIS A 224 -17.47 8.02 13.25
CA HIS A 224 -17.18 6.64 12.84
C HIS A 224 -16.26 6.58 11.63
N SER A 225 -16.43 7.48 10.65
CA SER A 225 -15.55 7.57 9.48
C SER A 225 -14.11 7.93 9.88
N ASN A 226 -13.93 8.81 10.88
CA ASN A 226 -12.62 9.16 11.43
C ASN A 226 -11.96 8.00 12.18
N GLN A 227 -12.74 7.17 12.86
CA GLN A 227 -12.20 5.98 13.53
C GLN A 227 -11.67 4.95 12.52
N LEU A 228 -12.36 4.78 11.38
CA LEU A 228 -11.98 3.78 10.37
C LEU A 228 -10.87 4.27 9.42
N ASN A 229 -10.61 5.57 9.34
CA ASN A 229 -9.58 6.12 8.47
C ASN A 229 -8.16 6.13 9.08
N ILE A 230 -7.92 5.36 10.15
CA ILE A 230 -6.60 5.14 10.77
C ILE A 230 -6.28 3.62 10.77
N PRO A 231 -5.94 3.04 9.60
CA PRO A 231 -5.69 1.60 9.48
C PRO A 231 -4.22 1.20 9.68
N ASP A 232 -3.36 2.11 10.14
CA ASP A 232 -1.91 1.97 10.14
C ASP A 232 -1.34 0.73 10.87
N LYS A 233 -1.94 0.30 12.00
CA LYS A 233 -1.57 -0.96 12.68
C LYS A 233 -1.67 -2.20 11.76
N LEU A 234 -2.61 -2.22 10.81
CA LEU A 234 -2.74 -3.33 9.85
C LEU A 234 -1.52 -3.43 8.93
N PHE A 235 -0.91 -2.30 8.56
CA PHE A 235 0.22 -2.25 7.62
C PHE A 235 1.56 -2.67 8.25
N VAL A 236 1.61 -2.84 9.56
CA VAL A 236 2.81 -3.25 10.29
C VAL A 236 2.67 -4.61 10.99
N ASP A 237 1.71 -5.43 10.55
CA ASP A 237 1.42 -6.75 11.15
C ASP A 237 1.10 -6.67 12.66
N PHE A 238 0.47 -5.58 13.12
CA PHE A 238 0.08 -5.42 14.53
C PHE A 238 -1.36 -5.87 14.74
N ALA A 239 -1.59 -6.73 15.73
CA ALA A 239 -2.93 -7.23 16.07
C ALA A 239 -3.73 -6.19 16.88
N TYR A 240 -5.01 -5.99 16.54
CA TYR A 240 -5.89 -5.15 17.33
C TYR A 240 -6.35 -5.91 18.58
N ILE A 241 -6.39 -5.21 19.73
CA ILE A 241 -7.02 -5.71 20.94
C ILE A 241 -8.53 -5.88 20.66
N TYR A 242 -9.17 -6.88 21.26
CA TYR A 242 -10.57 -7.18 21.00
C TYR A 242 -11.53 -6.01 21.26
N THR A 243 -11.23 -5.12 22.21
CA THR A 243 -12.01 -3.91 22.49
C THR A 243 -11.95 -2.91 21.33
N GLU A 244 -10.76 -2.66 20.78
CA GLU A 244 -10.57 -1.82 19.59
C GLU A 244 -11.23 -2.46 18.36
N ARG A 245 -11.10 -3.78 18.22
CA ARG A 245 -11.73 -4.54 17.14
C ARG A 245 -13.26 -4.43 17.18
N LEU A 246 -13.85 -4.55 18.37
CA LEU A 246 -15.29 -4.37 18.58
C LEU A 246 -15.73 -2.95 18.25
N ALA A 247 -14.96 -1.94 18.65
CA ALA A 247 -15.28 -0.55 18.34
C ALA A 247 -15.28 -0.30 16.81
N LYS A 248 -14.33 -0.87 16.09
CA LYS A 248 -14.30 -0.83 14.62
C LYS A 248 -15.47 -1.56 13.98
N LEU A 249 -15.82 -2.75 14.47
CA LEU A 249 -17.00 -3.50 14.02
C LEU A 249 -18.27 -2.67 14.18
N LYS A 250 -18.45 -2.00 15.32
CA LYS A 250 -19.59 -1.11 15.56
C LYS A 250 -19.62 0.04 14.55
N ALA A 251 -18.50 0.71 14.31
CA ALA A 251 -18.39 1.78 13.32
C ALA A 251 -18.66 1.28 11.88
N PHE A 252 -18.15 0.11 11.51
CA PHE A 252 -18.41 -0.54 10.22
C PHE A 252 -19.90 -0.90 10.05
N TRP A 253 -20.55 -1.34 11.12
CA TRP A 253 -21.95 -1.74 11.08
C TRP A 253 -22.90 -0.55 10.89
N LEU A 254 -22.58 0.59 11.50
CA LEU A 254 -23.42 1.79 11.50
C LEU A 254 -23.26 2.66 10.25
N LEU A 255 -22.10 2.62 9.59
CA LEU A 255 -21.88 3.38 8.36
C LEU A 255 -22.53 2.69 7.16
N ASP A 256 -23.11 3.51 6.28
CA ASP A 256 -23.50 3.06 4.95
C ASP A 256 -22.26 2.75 4.10
N ASP A 257 -22.45 1.89 3.09
CA ASP A 257 -21.33 1.35 2.33
C ASP A 257 -20.56 2.45 1.57
N GLU A 258 -21.20 3.56 1.18
CA GLU A 258 -20.54 4.71 0.53
C GLU A 258 -19.59 5.46 1.47
N ASN A 259 -20.08 5.86 2.65
CA ASN A 259 -19.24 6.55 3.62
C ASN A 259 -18.14 5.63 4.15
N PHE A 260 -18.42 4.33 4.31
CA PHE A 260 -17.40 3.34 4.65
C PHE A 260 -16.33 3.24 3.56
N PHE A 261 -16.70 3.09 2.29
CA PHE A 261 -15.75 3.04 1.18
C PHE A 261 -14.90 4.32 1.09
N LYS A 262 -15.50 5.49 1.37
CA LYS A 262 -14.79 6.77 1.47
C LYS A 262 -13.81 6.77 2.64
N ALA A 263 -14.18 6.23 3.81
CA ALA A 263 -13.31 6.13 4.97
C ALA A 263 -12.07 5.26 4.69
N LEU A 264 -12.26 4.08 4.06
CA LEU A 264 -11.16 3.19 3.64
C LEU A 264 -10.15 3.91 2.76
N ARG A 265 -10.69 4.59 1.75
CA ARG A 265 -9.98 5.40 0.77
C ARG A 265 -9.13 6.50 1.41
N ILE A 266 -9.69 7.22 2.40
CA ILE A 266 -8.96 8.23 3.18
C ILE A 266 -7.87 7.55 4.02
N GLY A 267 -8.18 6.44 4.68
CA GLY A 267 -7.22 5.69 5.50
C GLY A 267 -5.99 5.23 4.71
N ILE A 268 -6.20 4.64 3.54
CA ILE A 268 -5.11 4.22 2.64
C ILE A 268 -4.27 5.43 2.20
N SER A 269 -4.89 6.57 1.88
CA SER A 269 -4.16 7.80 1.49
C SER A 269 -3.32 8.36 2.64
N ARG A 270 -3.82 8.28 3.88
CA ARG A 270 -3.08 8.67 5.08
C ARG A 270 -1.88 7.74 5.32
N THR A 271 -2.07 6.43 5.19
CA THR A 271 -0.97 5.46 5.28
C THR A 271 0.08 5.69 4.19
N PHE A 272 -0.33 6.00 2.95
CA PHE A 272 0.64 6.36 1.91
C PHE A 272 1.48 7.59 2.33
N ASN A 273 0.82 8.64 2.83
CA ASN A 273 1.53 9.85 3.27
C ASN A 273 2.51 9.53 4.40
N LEU A 274 2.10 8.68 5.34
CA LEU A 274 2.93 8.24 6.45
C LEU A 274 4.23 7.56 5.98
N ILE A 275 4.16 6.72 4.94
CA ILE A 275 5.27 5.87 4.51
C ILE A 275 6.14 6.52 3.42
N PHE A 276 5.56 7.25 2.47
CA PHE A 276 6.23 7.65 1.23
C PHE A 276 6.41 9.18 1.06
N THR A 277 5.97 9.99 2.03
CA THR A 277 6.06 11.45 1.94
C THR A 277 6.75 12.05 3.16
N LYS A 278 7.17 13.32 3.03
CA LYS A 278 7.75 14.08 4.15
C LYS A 278 6.71 14.85 4.98
N LEU A 279 5.42 14.53 4.80
CA LEU A 279 4.34 15.21 5.47
C LEU A 279 4.51 15.10 7.00
N TRP A 280 4.19 16.17 7.72
CA TRP A 280 4.14 16.14 9.18
C TRP A 280 3.11 15.08 9.64
N GLN A 281 3.49 14.31 10.65
CA GLN A 281 2.68 13.21 11.18
C GLN A 281 1.89 13.69 12.38
N PHE A 282 0.58 13.85 12.28
CA PHE A 282 -0.22 14.23 13.44
C PHE A 282 -0.47 13.03 14.35
N GLY A 283 -0.64 13.29 15.64
CA GLY A 283 -1.01 12.25 16.61
C GLY A 283 -2.37 11.70 16.27
N ASP A 284 -2.54 10.40 16.49
CA ASP A 284 -3.81 9.72 16.27
C ASP A 284 -4.05 8.72 17.42
N GLU A 285 -5.18 8.02 17.39
CA GLU A 285 -5.57 7.09 18.45
C GLU A 285 -4.58 5.93 18.65
N ASN A 286 -3.74 5.62 17.66
CA ASN A 286 -2.84 4.48 17.71
C ASN A 286 -1.43 4.87 18.17
N ARG A 287 -1.01 6.14 18.03
CA ARG A 287 0.37 6.58 18.27
C ARG A 287 0.48 8.03 18.70
N ASP A 288 1.55 8.29 19.45
CA ASP A 288 1.98 9.65 19.74
C ASP A 288 2.64 10.29 18.50
N PRO A 289 2.38 11.59 18.23
CA PRO A 289 3.10 12.27 17.18
C PRO A 289 4.59 12.35 17.56
N PRO A 290 5.51 12.30 16.58
CA PRO A 290 6.91 12.59 16.84
C PRO A 290 7.07 14.10 17.13
N TYR A 291 6.76 14.51 18.37
CA TYR A 291 6.62 15.92 18.78
C TYR A 291 7.86 16.75 18.44
N PHE A 292 9.06 16.22 18.75
CA PHE A 292 10.32 16.89 18.48
C PHE A 292 10.54 17.05 16.96
N ASP A 293 10.44 15.95 16.21
CA ASP A 293 10.71 15.97 14.77
C ASP A 293 9.68 16.81 14.00
N ASN A 294 8.41 16.80 14.39
CA ASN A 294 7.38 17.63 13.76
C ASN A 294 7.56 19.11 14.06
N ARG A 295 7.81 19.49 15.33
CA ARG A 295 8.08 20.90 15.67
C ARG A 295 9.33 21.39 14.97
N LEU A 296 10.37 20.55 14.91
CA LEU A 296 11.59 20.84 14.16
C LEU A 296 11.26 21.01 12.67
N SER A 297 10.60 20.04 12.03
CA SER A 297 10.21 20.15 10.61
C SER A 297 9.34 21.38 10.31
N TYR A 298 8.39 21.72 11.19
CA TYR A 298 7.57 22.93 11.04
C TYR A 298 8.40 24.21 11.15
N PHE A 299 9.28 24.30 12.15
CA PHE A 299 10.19 25.43 12.32
C PHE A 299 11.13 25.57 11.12
N LEU A 300 11.76 24.47 10.71
CA LEU A 300 12.62 24.41 9.53
C LEU A 300 11.86 24.87 8.28
N TRP A 301 10.62 24.42 8.12
CA TRP A 301 9.78 24.84 7.01
C TRP A 301 9.49 26.35 7.01
N LEU A 302 9.17 26.97 8.16
CA LEU A 302 8.98 28.42 8.25
C LEU A 302 10.25 29.20 7.85
N THR A 303 11.43 28.72 8.26
CA THR A 303 12.70 29.35 7.85
C THR A 303 12.93 29.25 6.34
N THR A 304 12.51 28.15 5.71
CA THR A 304 12.67 27.95 4.26
C THR A 304 11.73 28.81 3.41
N LEU A 305 10.64 29.35 3.98
CA LEU A 305 9.78 30.31 3.28
C LEU A 305 10.30 31.75 3.39
N THR A 306 10.87 32.11 4.53
CA THR A 306 11.20 33.51 4.85
C THR A 306 12.63 33.89 4.43
N LEU A 307 13.62 33.03 4.69
CA LEU A 307 15.03 33.33 4.43
C LEU A 307 15.39 33.43 2.93
N PRO A 308 14.80 32.63 2.02
CA PRO A 308 15.05 32.81 0.58
C PRO A 308 14.52 34.14 0.02
N ILE A 309 13.42 34.69 0.56
CA ILE A 309 12.93 36.02 0.15
C ILE A 309 14.00 37.07 0.43
N ILE A 310 14.54 37.07 1.65
CA ILE A 310 15.61 37.99 2.06
C ILE A 310 16.84 37.80 1.16
N SER A 311 17.19 36.55 0.86
CA SER A 311 18.33 36.22 -0.01
C SER A 311 18.14 36.71 -1.45
N ILE A 312 16.93 36.58 -2.00
CA ILE A 312 16.56 37.09 -3.34
C ILE A 312 16.61 38.62 -3.37
N THR A 313 16.10 39.29 -2.34
CA THR A 313 16.14 40.76 -2.23
C THR A 313 17.58 41.27 -2.13
N LEU A 314 18.41 40.65 -1.28
CA LEU A 314 19.83 40.97 -1.15
C LEU A 314 20.57 40.73 -2.47
N PHE A 315 20.24 39.64 -3.17
CA PHE A 315 20.80 39.38 -4.49
C PHE A 315 20.43 40.49 -5.47
N HIS A 316 19.16 40.91 -5.56
CA HIS A 316 18.75 42.04 -6.43
C HIS A 316 19.53 43.33 -6.17
N ILE A 317 19.75 43.68 -4.90
CA ILE A 317 20.41 44.92 -4.48
C ILE A 317 21.95 44.85 -4.55
N SER A 318 22.53 43.66 -4.70
CA SER A 318 24.00 43.48 -4.81
C SER A 318 24.59 44.02 -6.13
N HIS A 319 25.85 44.43 -6.10
CA HIS A 319 26.58 44.86 -7.29
C HIS A 319 27.06 43.67 -8.12
N LYS A 320 26.59 43.56 -9.38
CA LYS A 320 26.81 42.37 -10.23
C LYS A 320 27.63 42.60 -11.50
N GLN A 321 28.04 43.84 -11.77
CA GLN A 321 28.70 44.21 -13.03
C GLN A 321 30.04 43.47 -13.26
N ALA A 322 30.65 42.94 -12.20
CA ALA A 322 31.89 42.17 -12.25
C ALA A 322 31.70 40.67 -12.56
N TYR A 323 30.45 40.17 -12.66
CA TYR A 323 30.16 38.76 -12.90
C TYR A 323 29.67 38.50 -14.32
N ARG A 324 29.86 37.26 -14.80
CA ARG A 324 29.41 36.84 -16.13
C ARG A 324 27.88 36.86 -16.23
N GLY A 325 27.36 37.47 -17.29
CA GLY A 325 25.91 37.60 -17.52
C GLY A 325 25.16 36.26 -17.55
N THR A 326 25.79 35.18 -18.03
CA THR A 326 25.20 33.82 -18.00
C THR A 326 24.99 33.32 -16.58
N ASP A 327 25.92 33.58 -15.68
CA ASP A 327 25.91 33.04 -14.32
C ASP A 327 24.90 33.81 -13.48
N ILE A 328 24.76 35.12 -13.74
CA ILE A 328 23.69 35.94 -13.17
C ILE A 328 22.32 35.38 -13.55
N LYS A 329 22.10 35.06 -14.84
CA LYS A 329 20.83 34.46 -15.31
C LYS A 329 20.55 33.11 -14.65
N ILE A 330 21.55 32.23 -14.58
CA ILE A 330 21.41 30.90 -13.93
C ILE A 330 21.10 31.06 -12.44
N THR A 331 21.77 31.98 -11.75
CA THR A 331 21.56 32.21 -10.31
C THR A 331 20.15 32.74 -10.04
N PHE A 332 19.64 33.68 -10.85
CA PHE A 332 18.25 34.10 -10.75
C PHE A 332 17.27 32.94 -10.98
N LEU A 333 17.51 32.13 -12.03
CA LEU A 333 16.68 30.98 -12.34
C LEU A 333 16.63 30.01 -11.15
N LEU A 334 17.78 29.68 -10.57
CA LEU A 334 17.89 28.80 -9.41
C LEU A 334 17.14 29.36 -8.20
N LEU A 335 17.36 30.63 -7.85
CA LEU A 335 16.72 31.24 -6.69
C LEU A 335 15.20 31.30 -6.84
N TYR A 336 14.69 31.78 -7.98
CA TYR A 336 13.26 31.90 -8.21
C TYR A 336 12.57 30.55 -8.34
N ILE A 337 13.11 29.62 -9.13
CA ILE A 337 12.47 28.32 -9.33
C ILE A 337 12.51 27.50 -8.04
N THR A 338 13.64 27.47 -7.33
CA THR A 338 13.74 26.76 -6.05
C THR A 338 12.75 27.35 -5.03
N TYR A 339 12.60 28.67 -4.98
CA TYR A 339 11.60 29.30 -4.11
C TYR A 339 10.15 28.99 -4.55
N CYS A 340 9.84 29.04 -5.85
CA CYS A 340 8.54 28.65 -6.38
C CYS A 340 8.21 27.18 -6.07
N LEU A 341 9.21 26.28 -6.12
CA LEU A 341 9.04 24.89 -5.71
C LEU A 341 8.58 24.76 -4.27
N GLU A 342 9.06 25.61 -3.37
CA GLU A 342 8.60 25.61 -1.97
C GLU A 342 7.15 26.09 -1.81
N ILE A 343 6.73 27.06 -2.62
CA ILE A 343 5.33 27.51 -2.65
C ILE A 343 4.43 26.42 -3.25
N ILE A 344 4.86 25.76 -4.33
CA ILE A 344 4.11 24.66 -4.96
C ILE A 344 4.01 23.46 -4.01
N SER A 345 5.07 23.17 -3.26
CA SER A 345 5.09 22.17 -2.20
C SER A 345 4.02 22.45 -1.13
N MET A 346 3.85 23.73 -0.73
CA MET A 346 2.77 24.17 0.17
C MET A 346 1.38 23.97 -0.43
N GLY A 347 1.17 24.41 -1.68
CA GLY A 347 -0.10 24.19 -2.39
C GLY A 347 -0.43 22.70 -2.52
N THR A 348 0.57 21.87 -2.82
CA THR A 348 0.44 20.41 -2.94
C THR A 348 -0.03 19.78 -1.62
N LEU A 349 0.47 20.25 -0.47
CA LEU A 349 0.05 19.79 0.86
C LEU A 349 -1.46 19.99 1.09
N CYS A 350 -1.99 21.14 0.68
CA CYS A 350 -3.40 21.50 0.82
C CYS A 350 -4.29 20.77 -0.20
N PHE A 351 -3.85 20.62 -1.45
CA PHE A 351 -4.64 20.03 -2.54
C PHE A 351 -4.59 18.49 -2.61
N TYR A 352 -3.47 17.84 -2.27
CA TYR A 352 -3.30 16.38 -2.47
C TYR A 352 -3.63 15.53 -1.24
N ASN A 353 -3.83 16.12 -0.05
CA ASN A 353 -4.52 15.43 1.04
C ASN A 353 -5.95 15.00 0.64
N TRP A 354 -6.53 15.63 -0.39
CA TRP A 354 -7.83 15.30 -0.96
C TRP A 354 -7.78 14.31 -2.14
N ARG A 355 -6.61 14.07 -2.76
CA ARG A 355 -6.48 13.11 -3.88
C ARG A 355 -6.31 11.70 -3.36
N VAL A 356 -7.45 11.08 -3.15
CA VAL A 356 -7.63 9.75 -2.62
C VAL A 356 -7.30 8.67 -3.66
N LEU A 357 -6.58 7.62 -3.24
CA LEU A 357 -6.25 6.44 -4.06
C LEU A 357 -7.50 5.97 -4.83
N PRO A 358 -7.45 5.86 -6.17
CA PRO A 358 -8.57 5.33 -6.92
C PRO A 358 -8.66 3.83 -6.62
N GLY A 359 -9.72 3.40 -5.94
CA GLY A 359 -9.99 1.99 -5.71
C GLY A 359 -10.25 1.32 -7.05
N LYS A 360 -9.22 0.70 -7.61
CA LYS A 360 -9.21 0.10 -8.94
C LYS A 360 -8.62 -1.30 -8.83
N VAL A 361 -9.14 -2.20 -9.65
CA VAL A 361 -8.82 -3.63 -9.58
C VAL A 361 -7.97 -3.98 -10.80
N GLY A 362 -6.76 -4.51 -10.58
CA GLY A 362 -5.93 -5.06 -11.67
C GLY A 362 -6.65 -6.21 -12.36
N GLN A 363 -6.34 -6.49 -13.63
CA GLN A 363 -7.01 -7.54 -14.40
C GLN A 363 -5.98 -8.30 -15.23
N SER A 364 -6.06 -9.62 -15.23
CA SER A 364 -5.35 -10.50 -16.14
C SER A 364 -6.25 -11.67 -16.48
N SER A 365 -6.39 -12.01 -17.76
CA SER A 365 -7.15 -13.17 -18.23
C SER A 365 -6.22 -14.08 -19.02
N ILE A 366 -6.38 -15.40 -18.85
CA ILE A 366 -5.66 -16.41 -19.63
C ILE A 366 -6.25 -16.54 -21.05
N ILE A 367 -7.56 -16.29 -21.21
CA ILE A 367 -8.33 -16.63 -22.41
C ILE A 367 -8.40 -15.47 -23.43
N VAL A 368 -8.05 -14.24 -23.04
CA VAL A 368 -7.97 -13.10 -23.97
C VAL A 368 -6.64 -13.12 -24.74
N PRO A 369 -6.63 -13.16 -26.08
CA PRO A 369 -5.43 -13.41 -26.88
C PRO A 369 -4.36 -12.31 -26.76
N GLU A 370 -3.09 -12.74 -26.80
CA GLU A 370 -1.86 -11.94 -26.79
C GLU A 370 -1.73 -10.87 -27.91
N GLY A 371 -2.73 -10.72 -28.79
CA GLY A 371 -2.72 -9.79 -29.92
C GLY A 371 -2.58 -8.31 -29.54
N LYS A 372 -3.03 -7.92 -28.34
CA LYS A 372 -2.80 -6.57 -27.78
C LYS A 372 -1.54 -6.42 -26.93
N ARG A 373 -0.85 -7.52 -26.57
CA ARG A 373 0.43 -7.48 -25.82
C ARG A 373 1.60 -7.00 -26.69
N ARG A 374 1.50 -7.09 -28.02
CA ARG A 374 2.68 -7.11 -28.90
C ARG A 374 3.21 -5.75 -29.41
N HIS A 375 2.46 -4.66 -29.26
CA HIS A 375 2.91 -3.39 -29.86
C HIS A 375 3.84 -2.52 -28.99
N ILE A 376 4.07 -2.88 -27.72
CA ILE A 376 4.87 -2.05 -26.79
C ILE A 376 6.05 -2.81 -26.18
N THR A 377 6.09 -4.14 -26.28
CA THR A 377 7.19 -4.98 -25.74
C THR A 377 8.50 -4.91 -26.53
N ASN A 378 8.50 -4.36 -27.75
CA ASN A 378 9.70 -4.33 -28.59
C ASN A 378 10.63 -3.14 -28.35
N CYS A 379 10.34 -2.22 -27.43
CA CYS A 379 11.20 -1.04 -27.27
C CYS A 379 12.32 -1.20 -26.23
N LEU A 380 12.19 -2.02 -25.17
CA LEU A 380 13.26 -2.15 -24.16
C LEU A 380 13.23 -3.53 -23.47
N SER A 381 13.86 -4.52 -24.08
CA SER A 381 14.07 -5.85 -23.50
C SER A 381 15.20 -5.84 -22.47
N SER A 382 14.91 -5.38 -21.25
CA SER A 382 15.66 -5.82 -20.06
C SER A 382 14.70 -6.47 -19.08
N LYS A 383 14.79 -7.80 -18.97
CA LYS A 383 13.92 -8.68 -18.17
C LYS A 383 14.03 -8.50 -16.65
N GLY A 384 14.57 -7.38 -16.16
CA GLY A 384 14.78 -7.12 -14.73
C GLY A 384 14.06 -5.90 -14.16
N LEU A 385 13.55 -4.98 -14.99
CA LEU A 385 13.08 -3.67 -14.50
C LEU A 385 11.71 -3.21 -15.02
N LEU A 386 11.12 -3.87 -16.01
CA LEU A 386 9.91 -3.41 -16.72
C LEU A 386 8.94 -4.56 -17.02
N GLY A 387 8.57 -5.33 -15.99
CA GLY A 387 7.61 -6.44 -16.10
C GLY A 387 6.14 -6.04 -16.21
N GLN A 388 5.78 -4.77 -16.10
CA GLN A 388 4.40 -4.35 -15.83
C GLN A 388 3.80 -3.51 -16.95
N PHE A 389 3.87 -4.00 -18.19
CA PHE A 389 3.10 -3.44 -19.31
C PHE A 389 2.00 -4.42 -19.68
N CYS A 390 0.89 -4.38 -18.93
CA CYS A 390 -0.45 -4.73 -19.42
C CYS A 390 -1.44 -4.61 -18.25
N VAL A 391 -2.19 -3.51 -18.21
CA VAL A 391 -3.47 -3.50 -17.47
C VAL A 391 -4.54 -3.07 -18.47
N GLU A 392 -5.23 -4.05 -19.04
CA GLU A 392 -6.46 -3.80 -19.79
C GLU A 392 -7.65 -3.69 -18.84
N ASN A 393 -8.54 -2.74 -19.14
CA ASN A 393 -9.85 -2.48 -18.53
C ASN A 393 -9.88 -2.37 -17.00
N THR A 394 -9.73 -1.14 -16.52
CA THR A 394 -9.80 -0.85 -15.08
C THR A 394 -11.24 -0.62 -14.62
N TYR A 395 -11.80 -1.56 -13.86
CA TYR A 395 -13.13 -1.44 -13.26
C TYR A 395 -13.08 -0.78 -11.88
N SER A 396 -14.20 -0.16 -11.50
CA SER A 396 -14.37 0.43 -10.17
C SER A 396 -14.41 -0.67 -9.11
N SER A 397 -13.50 -0.62 -8.14
CA SER A 397 -13.47 -1.58 -7.02
C SER A 397 -14.69 -1.49 -6.07
N LYS A 398 -15.50 -0.45 -6.24
CA LYS A 398 -16.61 -0.11 -5.34
C LYS A 398 -17.64 -1.23 -5.25
N GLU A 399 -18.10 -1.73 -6.39
CA GLU A 399 -19.13 -2.79 -6.46
C GLU A 399 -18.65 -4.07 -5.75
N ILE A 400 -17.41 -4.50 -6.02
CA ILE A 400 -16.82 -5.68 -5.38
C ILE A 400 -16.64 -5.42 -3.87
N THR A 401 -16.27 -4.21 -3.47
CA THR A 401 -16.11 -3.88 -2.04
C THR A 401 -17.45 -3.97 -1.31
N PHE A 402 -18.54 -3.53 -1.93
CA PHE A 402 -19.89 -3.65 -1.36
C PHE A 402 -20.31 -5.12 -1.24
N LEU A 403 -19.99 -5.95 -2.22
CA LEU A 403 -20.19 -7.40 -2.12
C LEU A 403 -19.43 -8.02 -0.95
N VAL A 404 -18.18 -7.61 -0.72
CA VAL A 404 -17.38 -8.05 0.43
C VAL A 404 -17.99 -7.55 1.74
N CYS A 405 -18.44 -6.29 1.82
CA CYS A 405 -19.14 -5.75 3.00
C CYS A 405 -20.36 -6.61 3.34
N ASN A 406 -21.19 -6.93 2.34
CA ASN A 406 -22.37 -7.78 2.51
C ASN A 406 -21.99 -9.19 2.95
N TYR A 407 -20.94 -9.79 2.37
CA TYR A 407 -20.45 -11.09 2.79
C TYR A 407 -20.04 -11.12 4.28
N VAL A 408 -19.34 -10.09 4.75
CA VAL A 408 -18.94 -9.95 6.16
C VAL A 408 -20.16 -9.74 7.07
N LYS A 409 -21.08 -8.84 6.69
CA LYS A 409 -22.34 -8.59 7.42
C LYS A 409 -23.18 -9.87 7.54
N ASP A 410 -23.32 -10.62 6.45
CA ASP A 410 -24.05 -11.89 6.40
C ASP A 410 -23.36 -12.99 7.22
N GLY A 411 -22.03 -13.00 7.27
CA GLY A 411 -21.24 -13.86 8.15
C GLY A 411 -21.65 -13.70 9.61
N TRP A 412 -21.69 -12.46 10.10
CA TRP A 412 -22.12 -12.16 11.47
C TRP A 412 -23.60 -12.40 11.73
N ARG A 413 -24.49 -12.11 10.77
CA ARG A 413 -25.94 -12.35 10.93
C ARG A 413 -26.24 -13.84 11.05
N ASN A 414 -25.70 -14.65 10.14
CA ASN A 414 -26.26 -15.98 9.88
C ASN A 414 -25.33 -17.14 10.24
N TYR A 415 -24.01 -16.90 10.35
CA TYR A 415 -23.02 -17.98 10.44
C TYR A 415 -22.22 -18.00 11.74
N ILE A 416 -21.64 -16.86 12.13
CA ILE A 416 -20.76 -16.76 13.29
C ILE A 416 -21.58 -16.81 14.58
N ARG A 417 -21.32 -17.79 15.44
CA ARG A 417 -22.02 -18.00 16.71
C ARG A 417 -21.08 -18.26 17.90
N ASP A 418 -19.90 -18.79 17.61
CA ASP A 418 -18.88 -19.22 18.55
C ASP A 418 -17.49 -19.13 17.90
N VAL A 419 -16.44 -19.45 18.65
CA VAL A 419 -15.05 -19.40 18.16
C VAL A 419 -14.82 -20.32 16.94
N ASP A 420 -15.36 -21.54 16.96
CA ASP A 420 -15.15 -22.52 15.89
C ASP A 420 -15.78 -22.07 14.56
N SER A 421 -17.01 -21.57 14.61
CA SER A 421 -17.70 -20.99 13.46
C SER A 421 -17.04 -19.69 12.98
N TYR A 422 -16.50 -18.87 13.88
CA TYR A 422 -15.73 -17.67 13.53
C TYR A 422 -14.46 -18.00 12.76
N TRP A 423 -13.65 -18.95 13.24
CA TRP A 423 -12.46 -19.40 12.53
C TRP A 423 -12.79 -20.09 11.22
N LYS A 424 -13.79 -20.99 11.23
CA LYS A 424 -14.26 -21.66 10.01
C LYS A 424 -14.67 -20.63 8.96
N PHE A 425 -15.43 -19.59 9.33
CA PHE A 425 -15.85 -18.54 8.41
C PHE A 425 -14.69 -17.79 7.74
N THR A 426 -13.63 -17.52 8.50
CA THR A 426 -12.46 -16.82 7.94
C THR A 426 -11.55 -17.75 7.12
N ASP A 427 -11.64 -19.07 7.33
CA ASP A 427 -10.85 -20.09 6.64
C ASP A 427 -11.54 -20.70 5.42
N THR A 428 -12.82 -20.39 5.17
CA THR A 428 -13.50 -20.87 3.97
C THR A 428 -13.02 -20.15 2.71
N ARG A 429 -12.98 -20.88 1.59
CA ARG A 429 -12.59 -20.40 0.25
C ARG A 429 -13.55 -20.88 -0.84
N GLY A 430 -14.81 -21.12 -0.45
CA GLY A 430 -15.88 -21.65 -1.28
C GLY A 430 -16.81 -22.61 -0.53
N HIS A 431 -16.33 -23.21 0.57
CA HIS A 431 -17.07 -24.19 1.35
C HIS A 431 -18.41 -23.64 1.86
N LYS A 432 -18.46 -22.39 2.34
CA LYS A 432 -19.70 -21.81 2.87
C LYS A 432 -20.77 -21.70 1.77
N THR A 433 -20.36 -21.27 0.58
CA THR A 433 -21.23 -21.14 -0.59
C THR A 433 -21.77 -22.49 -1.02
N LEU A 434 -20.91 -23.51 -1.14
CA LEU A 434 -21.33 -24.86 -1.51
C LEU A 434 -22.26 -25.48 -0.44
N ASP A 435 -21.92 -25.39 0.84
CA ASP A 435 -22.76 -25.85 1.97
C ASP A 435 -24.12 -25.12 2.00
N SER A 436 -24.18 -23.87 1.55
CA SER A 436 -25.43 -23.11 1.46
C SER A 436 -26.30 -23.57 0.28
N LEU A 437 -25.69 -23.96 -0.84
CA LEU A 437 -26.43 -24.46 -2.01
C LEU A 437 -27.04 -25.83 -1.73
N GLU A 438 -26.29 -26.73 -1.08
CA GLU A 438 -26.80 -28.05 -0.67
C GLU A 438 -27.98 -27.91 0.29
N ARG A 439 -27.87 -27.03 1.29
CA ARG A 439 -28.98 -26.73 2.23
C ARG A 439 -30.22 -26.16 1.53
N ASN A 440 -30.04 -25.49 0.41
CA ASN A 440 -31.13 -24.96 -0.42
C ASN A 440 -31.62 -25.97 -1.48
N GLY A 441 -31.25 -27.25 -1.37
CA GLY A 441 -31.72 -28.34 -2.21
C GLY A 441 -31.04 -28.46 -3.58
N CYS A 442 -29.91 -27.79 -3.80
CA CYS A 442 -29.14 -27.91 -5.05
C CYS A 442 -28.19 -29.11 -4.98
N VAL A 443 -28.06 -29.87 -6.07
CA VAL A 443 -27.09 -30.96 -6.17
C VAL A 443 -25.72 -30.36 -6.46
N VAL A 444 -24.81 -30.43 -5.50
CA VAL A 444 -23.42 -29.98 -5.64
C VAL A 444 -22.55 -31.20 -5.98
N GLY A 445 -21.86 -31.15 -7.13
CA GLY A 445 -20.98 -32.24 -7.56
C GLY A 445 -19.72 -32.33 -6.70
N GLY A 446 -19.25 -33.56 -6.42
CA GLY A 446 -18.02 -33.81 -5.64
C GLY A 446 -16.78 -33.10 -6.20
N ASN A 447 -16.69 -32.99 -7.54
CA ASN A 447 -15.60 -32.28 -8.22
C ASN A 447 -15.50 -30.80 -7.81
N LEU A 448 -16.63 -30.14 -7.51
CA LEU A 448 -16.63 -28.75 -7.05
C LEU A 448 -15.94 -28.63 -5.70
N ARG A 449 -16.17 -29.57 -4.78
CA ARG A 449 -15.55 -29.57 -3.46
C ARG A 449 -14.05 -29.87 -3.55
N GLU A 450 -13.68 -30.87 -4.33
CA GLU A 450 -12.27 -31.21 -4.57
C GLU A 450 -11.50 -30.04 -5.19
N SER A 451 -12.13 -29.30 -6.12
CA SER A 451 -11.50 -28.15 -6.78
C SER A 451 -11.11 -27.01 -5.82
N ILE A 452 -11.91 -26.80 -4.76
CA ILE A 452 -11.62 -25.81 -3.72
C ILE A 452 -10.77 -26.37 -2.58
N GLU A 453 -10.40 -27.66 -2.61
CA GLU A 453 -9.52 -28.29 -1.63
C GLU A 453 -8.06 -28.38 -2.13
N LYS A 454 -7.82 -28.21 -3.43
CA LYS A 454 -6.48 -28.06 -4.04
C LYS A 454 -5.67 -26.87 -3.48
N PRO A 455 -4.35 -26.79 -3.70
CA PRO A 455 -3.58 -25.58 -3.42
C PRO A 455 -4.26 -24.33 -4.02
N LEU A 456 -4.29 -23.21 -3.30
CA LEU A 456 -5.09 -22.04 -3.70
C LEU A 456 -4.72 -21.51 -5.08
N ASP A 457 -3.43 -21.52 -5.42
CA ASP A 457 -2.94 -21.09 -6.72
C ASP A 457 -3.50 -21.95 -7.86
N GLU A 458 -3.57 -23.27 -7.69
CA GLU A 458 -4.24 -24.19 -8.62
C GLU A 458 -5.76 -23.98 -8.67
N SER A 459 -6.41 -23.83 -7.52
CA SER A 459 -7.85 -23.54 -7.44
C SER A 459 -8.21 -22.26 -8.18
N ILE A 460 -7.40 -21.20 -8.07
CA ILE A 460 -7.62 -19.92 -8.77
C ILE A 460 -7.59 -20.14 -10.28
N ILE A 461 -6.63 -20.89 -10.82
CA ILE A 461 -6.54 -21.14 -12.27
C ILE A 461 -7.74 -21.97 -12.75
N LEU A 462 -8.07 -23.05 -12.03
CA LEU A 462 -9.21 -23.93 -12.37
C LEU A 462 -10.53 -23.16 -12.37
N TRP A 463 -10.81 -22.40 -11.31
CA TRP A 463 -12.03 -21.61 -11.21
C TRP A 463 -12.05 -20.46 -12.21
N HIS A 464 -10.89 -19.89 -12.58
CA HIS A 464 -10.80 -18.85 -13.60
C HIS A 464 -11.27 -19.36 -14.96
N ILE A 465 -10.70 -20.48 -15.39
CA ILE A 465 -11.04 -21.12 -16.66
C ILE A 465 -12.51 -21.60 -16.64
N ALA A 466 -12.96 -22.20 -15.53
CA ALA A 466 -14.35 -22.63 -15.38
C ALA A 466 -15.35 -21.45 -15.46
N THR A 467 -15.01 -20.31 -14.84
CA THR A 467 -15.82 -19.08 -14.89
C THR A 467 -15.98 -18.58 -16.33
N ASP A 468 -14.89 -18.56 -17.10
CA ASP A 468 -14.94 -18.17 -18.51
C ASP A 468 -15.73 -19.21 -19.34
N PHE A 469 -15.55 -20.52 -19.11
CA PHE A 469 -16.38 -21.53 -19.77
C PHE A 469 -17.88 -21.32 -19.54
N CYS A 470 -18.29 -21.10 -18.29
CA CYS A 470 -19.69 -20.79 -17.96
C CYS A 470 -20.18 -19.51 -18.66
N PHE A 471 -19.33 -18.48 -18.73
CA PHE A 471 -19.65 -17.21 -19.38
C PHE A 471 -19.99 -17.38 -20.86
N TYR A 472 -19.09 -18.03 -21.60
CA TYR A 472 -19.20 -18.17 -23.05
C TYR A 472 -20.20 -19.26 -23.47
N HIS A 473 -20.33 -20.35 -22.70
CA HIS A 473 -21.19 -21.48 -23.08
C HIS A 473 -22.69 -21.17 -22.97
N LYS A 474 -23.12 -20.48 -21.90
CA LYS A 474 -24.55 -20.12 -21.71
C LYS A 474 -25.01 -18.94 -22.58
N GLY A 475 -24.12 -18.33 -23.38
CA GLY A 475 -24.45 -17.14 -24.19
C GLY A 475 -24.97 -15.99 -23.33
N THR A 476 -24.44 -15.85 -22.11
CA THR A 476 -24.94 -14.89 -21.10
C THR A 476 -24.90 -13.48 -21.70
N PRO A 477 -26.01 -12.72 -21.69
CA PRO A 477 -25.99 -11.35 -22.17
C PRO A 477 -24.90 -10.56 -21.43
N PRO A 478 -24.13 -9.71 -22.11
CA PRO A 478 -23.08 -8.89 -21.48
C PRO A 478 -23.61 -7.98 -20.37
N ASP A 479 -24.93 -7.79 -20.28
CA ASP A 479 -25.63 -6.97 -19.28
C ASP A 479 -25.89 -7.70 -17.95
N SER A 480 -25.55 -8.99 -17.81
CA SER A 480 -25.64 -9.69 -16.52
C SER A 480 -24.59 -9.15 -15.54
N GLU A 481 -25.04 -8.29 -14.61
CA GLU A 481 -24.20 -7.66 -13.61
C GLU A 481 -23.41 -8.70 -12.78
N CYS A 482 -24.05 -9.79 -12.36
CA CYS A 482 -23.41 -10.83 -11.56
C CYS A 482 -22.31 -11.56 -12.34
N ALA A 483 -22.57 -11.92 -13.60
CA ALA A 483 -21.59 -12.59 -14.46
C ALA A 483 -20.37 -11.69 -14.73
N ARG A 484 -20.63 -10.40 -14.99
CA ARG A 484 -19.58 -9.37 -15.14
C ARG A 484 -18.71 -9.28 -13.88
N LEU A 485 -19.32 -9.18 -12.70
CA LEU A 485 -18.60 -9.09 -11.43
C LEU A 485 -17.78 -10.35 -11.14
N CYS A 486 -18.32 -11.55 -11.43
CA CYS A 486 -17.59 -12.81 -11.29
C CYS A 486 -16.32 -12.82 -12.15
N ARG A 487 -16.42 -12.43 -13.43
CA ARG A 487 -15.26 -12.32 -14.31
C ARG A 487 -14.25 -11.29 -13.82
N GLN A 488 -14.71 -10.14 -13.31
CA GLN A 488 -13.82 -9.11 -12.78
C GLN A 488 -13.02 -9.62 -11.56
N ILE A 489 -13.66 -10.32 -10.62
CA ILE A 489 -12.96 -10.90 -9.46
C ILE A 489 -12.01 -12.00 -9.92
N SER A 490 -12.47 -12.89 -10.80
CA SER A 490 -11.67 -13.98 -11.38
C SER A 490 -10.39 -13.44 -12.06
N ASN A 491 -10.52 -12.44 -12.94
CA ASN A 491 -9.39 -11.77 -13.58
C ASN A 491 -8.44 -11.07 -12.58
N TYR A 492 -8.98 -10.56 -11.47
CA TYR A 492 -8.16 -9.94 -10.43
C TYR A 492 -7.34 -10.97 -9.67
N MET A 493 -7.95 -12.10 -9.31
CA MET A 493 -7.25 -13.20 -8.63
C MET A 493 -6.13 -13.76 -9.52
N MET A 494 -6.37 -13.86 -10.83
CA MET A 494 -5.33 -14.20 -11.80
C MET A 494 -4.23 -13.15 -11.91
N HIS A 495 -4.58 -11.86 -11.89
CA HIS A 495 -3.60 -10.77 -11.86
C HIS A 495 -2.73 -10.84 -10.60
N LEU A 496 -3.32 -11.08 -9.44
CA LEU A 496 -2.56 -11.28 -8.21
C LEU A 496 -1.61 -12.47 -8.34
N LEU A 497 -2.04 -13.60 -8.90
CA LEU A 497 -1.18 -14.76 -9.12
C LEU A 497 0.00 -14.45 -10.04
N HIS A 498 -0.22 -13.63 -11.07
CA HIS A 498 0.80 -13.30 -12.04
C HIS A 498 1.78 -12.21 -11.57
N ASP A 499 1.27 -11.12 -11.00
CA ASP A 499 2.05 -9.91 -10.71
C ASP A 499 2.46 -9.80 -9.24
N ASN A 500 1.64 -10.30 -8.30
CA ASN A 500 1.86 -10.18 -6.86
C ASN A 500 1.51 -11.49 -6.10
N PRO A 501 2.10 -12.66 -6.46
CA PRO A 501 1.69 -13.95 -5.88
C PRO A 501 1.87 -14.01 -4.36
N GLU A 502 2.85 -13.28 -3.81
CA GLU A 502 3.09 -13.19 -2.37
C GLU A 502 1.90 -12.61 -1.58
N MET A 503 1.04 -11.82 -2.24
CA MET A 503 -0.17 -11.28 -1.61
C MET A 503 -1.35 -12.26 -1.59
N LEU A 504 -1.33 -13.33 -2.40
CA LEU A 504 -2.39 -14.35 -2.35
C LEU A 504 -2.24 -15.19 -1.08
N MET A 505 -1.08 -15.79 -0.92
CA MET A 505 -0.68 -16.50 0.28
C MET A 505 0.83 -16.74 0.26
N PRO A 506 1.47 -16.90 1.42
CA PRO A 506 2.85 -17.34 1.48
C PRO A 506 3.05 -18.64 0.68
N GLY A 507 3.98 -18.63 -0.27
CA GLY A 507 4.33 -19.81 -1.07
C GLY A 507 3.55 -19.99 -2.39
N SER A 508 2.69 -19.05 -2.80
CA SER A 508 2.03 -19.12 -4.11
C SER A 508 3.02 -19.18 -5.28
N ARG A 509 2.77 -20.09 -6.23
CA ARG A 509 3.68 -20.38 -7.35
C ARG A 509 3.31 -19.58 -8.59
N ARG A 510 4.18 -18.65 -9.00
CA ARG A 510 3.99 -17.84 -10.21
C ARG A 510 4.02 -18.66 -11.50
N ASP A 511 4.85 -19.71 -11.55
CA ASP A 511 5.11 -20.48 -12.76
C ASP A 511 3.86 -21.23 -13.27
N LEU A 512 2.93 -21.58 -12.37
CA LEU A 512 1.66 -22.22 -12.74
C LEU A 512 0.83 -21.39 -13.73
N PHE A 513 0.88 -20.05 -13.65
CA PHE A 513 0.24 -19.19 -14.64
C PHE A 513 0.87 -19.36 -16.03
N THR A 514 2.19 -19.45 -16.08
CA THR A 514 2.97 -19.64 -17.30
C THR A 514 2.67 -21.03 -17.88
N ASP A 515 2.68 -22.07 -17.05
CA ASP A 515 2.39 -23.46 -17.44
C ASP A 515 0.98 -23.57 -18.04
N ALA A 516 -0.03 -22.99 -17.38
CA ALA A 516 -1.41 -22.98 -17.90
C ALA A 516 -1.52 -22.20 -19.23
N SER A 517 -0.75 -21.11 -19.38
CA SER A 517 -0.70 -20.34 -20.63
C SER A 517 -0.03 -21.12 -21.76
N GLU A 518 0.99 -21.91 -21.46
CA GLU A 518 1.68 -22.79 -22.41
C GLU A 518 0.79 -23.98 -22.82
N GLU A 519 0.07 -24.59 -21.88
CA GLU A 519 -0.93 -25.64 -22.16
C GLU A 519 -2.01 -25.11 -23.10
N LEU A 520 -2.53 -23.90 -22.85
CA LEU A 520 -3.50 -23.26 -23.76
C LEU A 520 -2.91 -23.04 -25.16
N LYS A 521 -1.67 -22.52 -25.24
CA LYS A 521 -0.98 -22.35 -26.52
C LYS A 521 -0.80 -23.67 -27.25
N ALA A 522 -0.48 -24.76 -26.56
CA ALA A 522 -0.35 -26.09 -27.16
C ALA A 522 -1.69 -26.64 -27.67
N ILE A 523 -2.81 -26.34 -26.99
CA ILE A 523 -4.17 -26.67 -27.46
C ILE A 523 -4.50 -25.86 -28.73
N LEU A 524 -4.12 -24.59 -28.78
CA LEU A 524 -4.43 -23.67 -29.87
C LEU A 524 -3.51 -23.82 -31.10
N GLN A 525 -2.21 -24.05 -30.92
CA GLN A 525 -1.22 -24.21 -32.01
C GLN A 525 -1.44 -25.45 -32.88
N ALA A 526 -2.27 -26.40 -32.43
CA ALA A 526 -2.63 -27.57 -33.21
C ALA A 526 -3.39 -27.23 -34.51
N ASP A 527 -3.85 -26.00 -34.72
CA ASP A 527 -4.41 -25.49 -35.99
C ASP A 527 -4.24 -23.95 -36.07
N ASN A 528 -4.31 -23.37 -37.27
CA ASN A 528 -4.29 -21.90 -37.53
C ASN A 528 -5.55 -21.16 -36.96
N VAL A 529 -5.96 -21.42 -35.73
CA VAL A 529 -7.15 -20.86 -35.05
C VAL A 529 -6.78 -19.60 -34.26
N LEU A 530 -5.96 -18.73 -34.86
CA LEU A 530 -5.60 -17.44 -34.22
C LEU A 530 -6.71 -16.38 -34.42
N LEU A 531 -7.74 -16.65 -35.24
CA LEU A 531 -8.72 -15.65 -35.71
C LEU A 531 -10.14 -15.78 -35.13
N LEU A 532 -10.40 -16.67 -34.16
CA LEU A 532 -11.78 -16.96 -33.71
C LEU A 532 -12.10 -16.66 -32.23
N VAL A 533 -11.12 -16.24 -31.43
CA VAL A 533 -11.35 -16.00 -29.98
C VAL A 533 -12.07 -14.67 -29.70
N GLU A 534 -12.43 -13.90 -30.72
CA GLU A 534 -13.12 -12.64 -30.49
C GLU A 534 -14.63 -12.77 -30.27
N ASN A 535 -15.30 -13.92 -30.46
CA ASN A 535 -16.71 -14.01 -30.03
C ASN A 535 -17.37 -15.37 -29.75
N ARG A 536 -16.74 -16.55 -29.89
CA ARG A 536 -17.30 -17.80 -29.37
C ARG A 536 -16.16 -18.76 -29.05
N LEU A 537 -16.12 -19.31 -27.83
CA LEU A 537 -15.48 -20.61 -27.62
C LEU A 537 -16.17 -21.59 -28.59
N THR A 538 -15.53 -21.93 -29.69
CA THR A 538 -16.11 -22.80 -30.70
C THR A 538 -16.27 -24.21 -30.12
N GLN A 539 -17.30 -24.96 -30.54
CA GLN A 539 -17.47 -26.36 -30.12
C GLN A 539 -16.20 -27.19 -30.36
N VAL A 540 -15.43 -26.86 -31.40
CA VAL A 540 -14.12 -27.43 -31.69
C VAL A 540 -13.13 -27.31 -30.51
N PHE A 541 -13.13 -26.18 -29.80
CA PHE A 541 -12.29 -26.02 -28.61
C PHE A 541 -12.77 -26.90 -27.46
N ILE A 542 -14.09 -26.97 -27.25
CA ILE A 542 -14.72 -27.80 -26.21
C ILE A 542 -14.40 -29.29 -26.47
N ASP A 543 -14.54 -29.77 -27.69
CA ASP A 543 -14.25 -31.16 -28.08
C ASP A 543 -12.76 -31.52 -27.86
N LYS A 544 -11.85 -30.56 -28.11
CA LYS A 544 -10.42 -30.74 -27.83
C LYS A 544 -10.09 -30.77 -26.34
N VAL A 545 -10.76 -29.94 -25.54
CA VAL A 545 -10.62 -29.94 -24.07
C VAL A 545 -11.15 -31.25 -23.47
N GLN A 546 -12.23 -31.80 -24.02
CA GLN A 546 -12.79 -33.08 -23.57
C GLN A 546 -11.89 -34.28 -23.89
N SER A 547 -11.13 -34.22 -24.99
CA SER A 547 -10.30 -35.34 -25.46
C SER A 547 -8.89 -35.41 -24.86
N LYS A 548 -8.43 -34.37 -24.15
CA LYS A 548 -7.13 -34.35 -23.47
C LYS A 548 -7.28 -34.40 -21.95
N SER A 549 -6.41 -35.12 -21.26
CA SER A 549 -6.24 -34.99 -19.81
C SER A 549 -5.37 -33.76 -19.50
N GLY A 550 -5.76 -32.98 -18.50
CA GLY A 550 -5.04 -31.75 -18.13
C GLY A 550 -5.91 -30.75 -17.37
N LEU A 551 -5.33 -29.60 -17.06
CA LEU A 551 -5.95 -28.58 -16.23
C LEU A 551 -7.23 -28.01 -16.88
N PHE A 552 -7.24 -27.87 -18.21
CA PHE A 552 -8.42 -27.40 -18.94
C PHE A 552 -9.58 -28.40 -18.90
N ASN A 553 -9.29 -29.70 -18.89
CA ASN A 553 -10.31 -30.74 -18.79
C ASN A 553 -10.97 -30.74 -17.41
N GLU A 554 -10.16 -30.63 -16.35
CA GLU A 554 -10.66 -30.48 -14.98
C GLU A 554 -11.54 -29.22 -14.84
N ALA A 555 -11.08 -28.08 -15.37
CA ALA A 555 -11.86 -26.84 -15.36
C ALA A 555 -13.17 -26.95 -16.15
N TRP A 556 -13.19 -27.73 -17.24
CA TRP A 556 -14.41 -28.01 -18.00
C TRP A 556 -15.41 -28.86 -17.20
N VAL A 557 -14.94 -29.89 -16.48
CA VAL A 557 -15.80 -30.70 -15.60
C VAL A 557 -16.42 -29.83 -14.50
N ILE A 558 -15.63 -28.95 -13.88
CA ILE A 558 -16.12 -27.98 -12.89
C ILE A 558 -17.19 -27.07 -13.51
N ALA A 559 -16.94 -26.54 -14.72
CA ALA A 559 -17.91 -25.70 -15.42
C ALA A 559 -19.23 -26.44 -15.71
N GLN A 560 -19.16 -27.72 -16.11
CA GLN A 560 -20.34 -28.54 -16.32
C GLN A 560 -21.14 -28.74 -15.03
N ASP A 561 -20.47 -29.03 -13.92
CA ASP A 561 -21.14 -29.20 -12.63
C ASP A 561 -21.78 -27.88 -12.15
N LEU A 562 -21.14 -26.73 -12.37
CA LEU A 562 -21.72 -25.41 -12.12
C LEU A 562 -22.97 -25.15 -12.99
N MET A 563 -22.92 -25.50 -14.27
CA MET A 563 -24.04 -25.31 -15.20
C MET A 563 -25.25 -26.19 -14.88
N LYS A 564 -25.05 -27.33 -14.18
CA LYS A 564 -26.13 -28.21 -13.72
C LYS A 564 -26.86 -27.69 -12.46
N ILE A 565 -26.30 -26.70 -11.75
CA ILE A 565 -26.89 -26.17 -10.50
C ILE A 565 -28.26 -25.52 -10.75
N SER A 566 -28.45 -24.88 -11.91
CA SER A 566 -29.71 -24.21 -12.26
C SER A 566 -29.87 -24.01 -13.76
N ASP A 567 -31.08 -24.23 -14.25
CA ASP A 567 -31.43 -24.00 -15.66
C ASP A 567 -31.38 -22.51 -16.05
N ASP A 568 -31.83 -21.62 -15.15
CA ASP A 568 -31.88 -20.16 -15.35
C ASP A 568 -30.51 -19.45 -15.30
N GLY A 569 -29.45 -20.17 -14.90
CA GLY A 569 -28.10 -19.66 -14.73
C GLY A 569 -27.89 -18.69 -13.57
N LYS A 570 -28.95 -18.28 -12.86
CA LYS A 570 -28.86 -17.30 -11.78
C LYS A 570 -28.13 -17.89 -10.58
N LYS A 571 -28.57 -19.07 -10.10
CA LYS A 571 -27.92 -19.73 -8.96
C LYS A 571 -26.48 -20.14 -9.27
N MET A 572 -26.19 -20.53 -10.52
CA MET A 572 -24.83 -20.78 -10.99
C MET A 572 -23.93 -19.54 -10.80
N TRP A 573 -24.36 -18.36 -11.27
CA TRP A 573 -23.57 -17.13 -11.09
C TRP A 573 -23.48 -16.69 -9.63
N GLU A 574 -24.52 -16.90 -8.83
CA GLU A 574 -24.47 -16.67 -7.39
C GLU A 574 -23.47 -17.59 -6.68
N ALA A 575 -23.38 -18.86 -7.11
CA ALA A 575 -22.39 -19.82 -6.63
C ALA A 575 -20.96 -19.39 -6.98
N ILE A 576 -20.73 -19.06 -8.25
CA ILE A 576 -19.41 -18.58 -8.73
C ILE A 576 -19.00 -17.31 -7.98
N ARG A 577 -19.93 -16.35 -7.81
CA ARG A 577 -19.69 -15.12 -7.05
C ARG A 577 -19.31 -15.43 -5.60
N GLY A 578 -20.05 -16.31 -4.94
CA GLY A 578 -19.82 -16.68 -3.54
C GLY A 578 -18.42 -17.28 -3.35
N VAL A 579 -18.03 -18.24 -4.19
CA VAL A 579 -16.70 -18.86 -4.12
C VAL A 579 -15.59 -17.85 -4.37
N TRP A 580 -15.74 -16.96 -5.36
CA TRP A 580 -14.75 -15.92 -5.61
C TRP A 580 -14.59 -14.92 -4.46
N ILE A 581 -15.69 -14.50 -3.83
CA ILE A 581 -15.64 -13.61 -2.65
C ILE A 581 -14.95 -14.32 -1.48
N GLU A 582 -15.25 -15.60 -1.26
CA GLU A 582 -14.59 -16.39 -0.21
C GLU A 582 -13.08 -16.51 -0.47
N MET A 583 -12.65 -16.86 -1.69
CA MET A 583 -11.22 -16.92 -2.04
C MET A 583 -10.53 -15.57 -1.89
N LEU A 584 -11.21 -14.47 -2.26
CA LEU A 584 -10.68 -13.11 -2.13
C LEU A 584 -10.48 -12.73 -0.66
N CYS A 585 -11.46 -13.01 0.21
CA CYS A 585 -11.36 -12.79 1.66
C CYS A 585 -10.30 -13.71 2.30
N PHE A 586 -10.23 -14.96 1.85
CA PHE A 586 -9.24 -15.93 2.31
C PHE A 586 -7.81 -15.43 2.08
N SER A 587 -7.53 -14.90 0.89
CA SER A 587 -6.24 -14.30 0.54
C SER A 587 -5.97 -13.02 1.34
N ALA A 588 -6.96 -12.13 1.44
CA ALA A 588 -6.81 -10.86 2.15
C ALA A 588 -6.46 -11.05 3.65
N GLY A 589 -7.07 -12.05 4.30
CA GLY A 589 -6.75 -12.40 5.69
C GLY A 589 -5.36 -13.03 5.87
N ARG A 590 -4.69 -13.47 4.81
CA ARG A 590 -3.37 -14.14 4.83
C ARG A 590 -2.25 -13.29 4.25
N CYS A 591 -2.58 -12.16 3.63
CA CYS A 591 -1.60 -11.21 3.14
C CYS A 591 -0.99 -10.42 4.31
N ARG A 592 0.34 -10.32 4.31
CA ARG A 592 1.06 -9.52 5.32
C ARG A 592 0.76 -8.03 5.15
N GLY A 593 0.62 -7.34 6.27
CA GLY A 593 0.54 -5.88 6.35
C GLY A 593 1.66 -5.18 5.60
N TYR A 594 2.89 -5.70 5.71
CA TYR A 594 4.05 -5.19 4.97
C TYR A 594 3.82 -5.17 3.45
N LEU A 595 3.22 -6.23 2.88
CA LEU A 595 2.95 -6.32 1.44
C LEU A 595 1.86 -5.35 1.00
N HIS A 596 0.84 -5.14 1.84
CA HIS A 596 -0.14 -4.08 1.62
C HIS A 596 0.52 -2.70 1.61
N ALA A 597 1.47 -2.46 2.52
CA ALA A 597 2.18 -1.19 2.67
C ALA A 597 3.11 -0.90 1.49
N LYS A 598 3.91 -1.90 1.10
CA LYS A 598 4.83 -1.86 -0.04
C LYS A 598 4.12 -1.46 -1.33
N ASN A 599 2.99 -2.10 -1.62
CA ASN A 599 2.26 -1.84 -2.86
C ASN A 599 1.59 -0.46 -2.91
N LEU A 600 1.43 0.26 -1.79
CA LEU A 600 0.92 1.64 -1.81
C LEU A 600 1.83 2.58 -2.62
N GLY A 601 3.16 2.38 -2.58
CA GLY A 601 4.12 3.17 -3.35
C GLY A 601 3.89 3.12 -4.86
N HIS A 602 3.27 2.03 -5.33
CA HIS A 602 2.96 1.73 -6.73
C HIS A 602 1.49 1.98 -7.08
N GLY A 603 0.71 2.65 -6.22
CA GLY A 603 -0.70 2.95 -6.46
C GLY A 603 -1.69 2.03 -5.74
N GLY A 604 -1.19 1.13 -4.89
CA GLY A 604 -1.95 0.20 -4.05
C GLY A 604 -2.54 -0.98 -4.79
N GLU A 605 -2.84 -2.04 -4.03
CA GLU A 605 -3.52 -3.24 -4.51
C GLU A 605 -4.94 -3.32 -3.96
N TYR A 606 -5.88 -3.84 -4.77
CA TYR A 606 -7.28 -3.93 -4.36
C TYR A 606 -7.48 -4.84 -3.14
N LEU A 607 -6.65 -5.87 -2.98
CA LEU A 607 -6.67 -6.76 -1.82
C LEU A 607 -6.53 -6.00 -0.49
N THR A 608 -5.88 -4.84 -0.49
CA THR A 608 -5.81 -3.96 0.69
C THR A 608 -7.20 -3.46 1.11
N PHE A 609 -8.09 -3.15 0.16
CA PHE A 609 -9.48 -2.78 0.50
C PHE A 609 -10.20 -3.94 1.18
N VAL A 610 -10.08 -5.15 0.63
CA VAL A 610 -10.70 -6.36 1.18
C VAL A 610 -10.19 -6.65 2.58
N SER A 611 -8.86 -6.57 2.78
CA SER A 611 -8.22 -6.75 4.10
C SER A 611 -8.73 -5.73 5.12
N LEU A 612 -8.91 -4.47 4.70
CA LEU A 612 -9.51 -3.44 5.55
C LEU A 612 -10.99 -3.68 5.84
N VAL A 613 -11.79 -4.14 4.87
CA VAL A 613 -13.19 -4.53 5.12
C VAL A 613 -13.26 -5.62 6.17
N MET A 614 -12.41 -6.64 6.06
CA MET A 614 -12.34 -7.72 7.04
C MET A 614 -11.92 -7.21 8.43
N SER A 615 -10.86 -6.41 8.50
CA SER A 615 -10.37 -5.84 9.75
C SER A 615 -11.40 -4.95 10.45
N HIS A 616 -12.03 -4.04 9.70
CA HIS A 616 -13.05 -3.15 10.24
C HIS A 616 -14.37 -3.87 10.53
N GLY A 617 -14.68 -4.93 9.79
CA GLY A 617 -15.79 -5.85 10.04
C GLY A 617 -15.51 -6.87 11.14
N GLY A 618 -14.46 -6.68 11.95
CA GLY A 618 -14.21 -7.48 13.14
C GLY A 618 -13.71 -8.91 12.90
N LEU A 619 -13.24 -9.22 11.68
CA LEU A 619 -12.65 -10.50 11.33
C LEU A 619 -11.14 -10.52 11.54
N GLU A 620 -10.56 -11.70 11.64
CA GLU A 620 -9.11 -11.85 11.81
C GLU A 620 -8.34 -11.50 10.54
N THR A 621 -7.33 -10.65 10.71
CA THR A 621 -6.27 -10.33 9.75
C THR A 621 -5.06 -11.24 9.94
N PHE A 622 -4.02 -11.05 9.12
CA PHE A 622 -2.80 -11.89 9.17
C PHE A 622 -2.17 -11.95 10.56
N ALA A 623 -1.97 -10.80 11.23
CA ALA A 623 -1.32 -10.74 12.53
C ALA A 623 -2.09 -11.51 13.62
N GLU A 624 -3.41 -11.40 13.60
CA GLU A 624 -4.31 -12.03 14.57
C GLU A 624 -4.37 -13.55 14.37
N ARG A 625 -4.34 -13.98 13.10
CA ARG A 625 -4.27 -15.41 12.74
C ARG A 625 -2.98 -16.07 13.22
N GLN A 626 -1.85 -15.38 13.12
CA GLN A 626 -0.57 -15.88 13.65
C GLN A 626 -0.58 -16.02 15.17
N GLN A 627 -1.50 -15.34 15.85
CA GLN A 627 -1.66 -15.37 17.30
C GLN A 627 -2.77 -16.34 17.77
N ARG A 628 -3.39 -17.12 16.86
CA ARG A 628 -4.38 -18.13 17.23
C ARG A 628 -3.81 -19.06 18.30
N VAL A 629 -4.58 -19.26 19.36
CA VAL A 629 -4.27 -20.21 20.42
C VAL A 629 -4.93 -21.55 20.12
N HIS A 630 -4.33 -22.64 20.60
CA HIS A 630 -5.02 -23.92 20.61
C HIS A 630 -6.16 -23.87 21.63
N LEU A 631 -7.37 -24.28 21.22
CA LEU A 631 -8.51 -24.34 22.13
C LEU A 631 -8.29 -25.50 23.10
N GLN A 632 -8.13 -25.19 24.38
CA GLN A 632 -7.94 -26.19 25.44
C GLN A 632 -9.23 -26.44 26.21
N LEU A 633 -10.06 -25.41 26.36
CA LEU A 633 -11.32 -25.50 27.09
C LEU A 633 -12.48 -25.90 26.16
N LEU A 634 -13.38 -26.72 26.69
CA LEU A 634 -14.63 -27.09 26.03
C LEU A 634 -15.49 -25.83 25.79
N PRO A 635 -16.31 -25.78 24.71
CA PRO A 635 -17.13 -24.61 24.39
C PRO A 635 -17.99 -24.11 25.56
N GLU A 636 -18.63 -25.01 26.30
CA GLU A 636 -19.47 -24.65 27.46
C GLU A 636 -18.64 -24.06 28.61
N GLU A 637 -17.43 -24.57 28.84
CA GLU A 637 -16.53 -24.05 29.86
C GLU A 637 -16.01 -22.66 29.49
N ARG A 638 -15.68 -22.43 28.21
CA ARG A 638 -15.27 -21.11 27.69
C ARG A 638 -16.37 -20.09 27.91
N LYS A 639 -17.61 -20.42 27.53
CA LYS A 639 -18.78 -19.54 27.73
C LYS A 639 -19.03 -19.26 29.20
N LYS A 640 -19.04 -20.29 30.05
CA LYS A 640 -19.24 -20.13 31.51
C LYS A 640 -18.18 -19.22 32.13
N ARG A 641 -16.90 -19.43 31.78
CA ARG A 641 -15.79 -18.60 32.27
C ARG A 641 -15.83 -17.18 31.71
N ALA A 642 -16.26 -16.98 30.47
CA ALA A 642 -16.43 -15.66 29.87
C ALA A 642 -17.51 -14.84 30.60
N VAL A 643 -18.66 -15.46 30.91
CA VAL A 643 -19.71 -14.84 31.72
C VAL A 643 -19.19 -14.50 33.12
N GLN A 644 -18.46 -15.42 33.77
CA GLN A 644 -17.85 -15.16 35.06
C GLN A 644 -16.82 -14.02 35.02
N HIS A 645 -16.16 -13.84 33.88
CA HIS A 645 -15.18 -12.78 33.65
C HIS A 645 -15.81 -11.40 33.42
N GLN A 646 -17.12 -11.30 33.18
CA GLN A 646 -17.84 -10.03 33.04
C GLN A 646 -18.38 -9.49 34.37
N LEU A 647 -18.49 -10.33 35.41
CA LEU A 647 -18.97 -9.92 36.74
C LEU A 647 -17.98 -8.96 37.44
N PRO A 648 -18.46 -7.95 38.20
CA PRO A 648 -17.63 -7.09 39.05
C PRO A 648 -16.66 -7.90 39.92
N THR A 649 -15.48 -7.35 40.20
CA THR A 649 -14.42 -8.06 40.95
C THR A 649 -14.91 -8.60 42.30
N GLU A 650 -15.80 -7.87 42.97
CA GLU A 650 -16.41 -8.27 44.25
C GLU A 650 -17.29 -9.53 44.11
N GLU A 651 -18.15 -9.60 43.09
CA GLU A 651 -18.99 -10.79 42.82
C GLU A 651 -18.17 -11.99 42.34
N ARG A 652 -17.05 -11.75 41.64
CA ARG A 652 -16.09 -12.79 41.24
C ARG A 652 -15.42 -13.46 42.43
N VAL A 653 -15.13 -12.70 43.50
CA VAL A 653 -14.56 -13.25 44.74
C VAL A 653 -15.61 -14.09 45.47
N ILE A 654 -16.84 -13.58 45.61
CA ILE A 654 -17.95 -14.30 46.27
C ILE A 654 -18.25 -15.63 45.57
N LEU A 655 -18.29 -15.65 44.23
CA LEU A 655 -18.52 -16.87 43.46
C LEU A 655 -17.36 -17.88 43.55
N LYS A 656 -16.11 -17.39 43.63
CA LYS A 656 -14.95 -18.26 43.86
C LYS A 656 -14.98 -18.89 45.25
N GLU A 657 -15.32 -18.11 46.27
CA GLU A 657 -15.49 -18.59 47.66
C GLU A 657 -16.67 -19.55 47.78
N ALA A 658 -17.80 -19.29 47.12
CA ALA A 658 -18.95 -20.19 47.09
C ALA A 658 -18.63 -21.53 46.40
N ALA A 659 -17.86 -21.52 45.31
CA ALA A 659 -17.43 -22.74 44.61
C ALA A 659 -16.43 -23.56 45.44
N THR A 660 -15.49 -22.92 46.14
CA THR A 660 -14.56 -23.62 47.05
C THR A 660 -15.29 -24.18 48.27
N ASN A 661 -16.31 -23.50 48.78
CA ASN A 661 -17.14 -23.99 49.87
C ASN A 661 -18.07 -25.14 49.44
N GLN A 662 -18.53 -25.18 48.19
CA GLN A 662 -19.28 -26.33 47.64
C GLN A 662 -18.39 -27.56 47.41
N GLU A 663 -17.15 -27.40 46.96
CA GLU A 663 -16.19 -28.50 46.85
C GLU A 663 -15.78 -29.05 48.23
N ALA A 664 -15.62 -28.17 49.23
CA ALA A 664 -15.40 -28.57 50.62
C ALA A 664 -16.62 -29.27 51.24
N GLY A 665 -17.83 -28.80 50.93
CA GLY A 665 -19.09 -29.41 51.39
C GLY A 665 -19.32 -30.80 50.80
N ALA A 666 -19.08 -30.98 49.49
CA ALA A 666 -19.15 -32.27 48.82
C ALA A 666 -18.09 -33.26 49.34
N SER A 667 -16.88 -32.78 49.67
CA SER A 667 -15.86 -33.62 50.31
C SER A 667 -16.26 -34.05 51.73
N SER A 668 -17.02 -33.22 52.46
CA SER A 668 -17.52 -33.56 53.80
C SER A 668 -18.70 -34.54 53.78
N GLU A 669 -19.60 -34.46 52.79
CA GLU A 669 -20.69 -35.43 52.62
C GLU A 669 -20.18 -36.81 52.21
N VAL A 670 -19.12 -36.88 51.37
CA VAL A 670 -18.47 -38.15 51.03
C VAL A 670 -17.77 -38.77 52.25
N GLU A 671 -17.24 -37.96 53.17
CA GLU A 671 -16.61 -38.45 54.40
C GLU A 671 -17.63 -38.90 55.47
N ILE A 672 -18.85 -38.35 55.46
CA ILE A 672 -19.95 -38.75 56.36
C ILE A 672 -20.63 -40.04 55.87
N VAL A 673 -20.70 -40.28 54.55
CA VAL A 673 -21.26 -41.53 53.99
C VAL A 673 -20.29 -42.72 54.13
N LEU A 674 -18.99 -42.49 54.33
CA LEU A 674 -18.00 -43.55 54.62
C LEU A 674 -17.87 -43.91 56.11
N LYS A 675 -18.64 -43.25 57.00
CA LYS A 675 -18.65 -43.49 58.46
C LYS A 675 -20.00 -43.91 59.04
N SER A 676 -21.01 -44.18 58.21
CA SER A 676 -22.23 -44.92 58.62
C SER A 676 -22.26 -46.28 57.92
#